data_AF-A0A7K2XLM9-F1
#
_entry.id   AF-A0A7K2XLM9-F1
#
_cell.length_a   1.000
_cell.length_b   1.000
_cell.length_c   1.000
_cell.angle_alpha   90.00
_cell.angle_beta   90.00
_cell.angle_gamma   90.00
#
_symmetry.space_group_name_H-M   'P 1'
#
loop_
_entity.id
_entity.type
_entity.pdbx_description
1 polymer ?
#
loop_
_entity_poly.entity_id
_entity_poly.type
_entity_poly.pdbx_seq_one_letter_code
_entity_poly.pdbx_strand_id
1 'polypeptide(L)'
;MALAIAATMAWPASAVLPVMPAVALTGTPAAAAADESQTPDVRFEKTAFAEAKRTGKRVEILDRRQEATEFFANPDGSTTRRSYGEPKWTRADGRWRPVDASLVKKEDGSVGPASPVFPIAFSGGGAQPLATMVKDGKELSLTWPTVLPAPVVEGDTATYRSVLPGVDLKLIAEVDGFAQHLVVQNAEAAANPALRTIKLGFKTDGVTLTEGPGDKLLAKDEKGATVFSAPGPKMWEQPAAASEDKPAAKSKAKASSAAGADVTAAQPDSAPVAADVSGSTLTLTPDAKLLAAADQFPLVIDPVFSGGYREKWAVVYSATPSATYPNGSGWNSSNPADEPRVGYNGTGDTASFFAMNTNGLANATILDAKFAVVQTHSYECSASTVGPTELWSAGGIENTPSWSTAPWAAKLDYASFYGGNDQFCPGDKGHDFTSPALKAYVQKAADNGWGTLVLGMRAPSGYSGNTAAYKRFRNDPVLEVDYNYKPVVDGHAAYEGSWTPSGDGNKAVPCATAIGNSGIALTAKVRDPDGGSVDAVFTVKNSSGSAVTFSPNASTKRVTSGQWASVTMPAKNLTNGTYTWTVYAKDNENTTSPTTAACSFTVDRIGPNKPVSVYDVKDGSPAGQETDKYPARKSVQLKFGNTVSDVVGYCWAMDHFVSTASTRCANGNWVAAGSDAANSATVTVTPSGYPSSTLYVLAYDAAGNHSPMDGGDETVVLPTEKAEFVYEAGVTPVTPGTYPRDRHGDLNGDGQSDFVATNPDGELLLYRGNGTLEEPAAASLIGTGGWGGALIAHRDDLQGLAGPTAAPDGYEDFLVRLSNNRLYLYPGNGLGSPWVYSRQEIAHPSQDDWRGLRQVMLPGNIDGKPGNDLITIECLWDTSKPTPNCVNAELLLYSGRAIAGGGQDQNEPFDLAHPSVIGIGGWRDFTNLAMDDLNGDGAADIVGRNPGDGKLHLYPGCLNRPECASGYKLGSPTVYGTGGWTQRPYLTSPGNIQGTVKSTSVTVNDEGQTKTYAFKQFVPTPGEEYGDFWATTPADPNTAVPYMNESGIMTSRVCPTGCLLTYPGGPTSDRTPRLSGTGSWATLITGIF
;
A
#
# COMPACT_ATOMS: atom_id res chain seq x y z
N MET A 1 30.86 -35.27 -21.54
CA MET A 1 31.33 -36.12 -20.42
C MET A 1 30.10 -36.42 -19.56
N ALA A 2 29.31 -37.44 -19.93
CA ALA A 2 29.29 -38.79 -19.34
C ALA A 2 28.92 -38.74 -17.83
N LEU A 3 27.88 -39.39 -17.30
CA LEU A 3 27.24 -40.65 -17.65
C LEU A 3 25.87 -40.77 -16.93
N ALA A 4 24.91 -41.50 -17.53
CA ALA A 4 23.62 -41.89 -16.96
C ALA A 4 23.73 -43.06 -15.95
N ILE A 5 22.69 -43.30 -15.13
CA ILE A 5 22.19 -44.64 -14.70
C ILE A 5 20.78 -44.50 -14.10
N ALA A 6 19.92 -45.46 -14.43
CA ALA A 6 18.51 -45.56 -14.07
C ALA A 6 18.22 -46.67 -13.01
N ALA A 7 17.02 -46.58 -12.42
CA ALA A 7 16.13 -47.64 -11.91
C ALA A 7 16.37 -48.26 -10.52
N THR A 8 15.35 -48.23 -9.64
CA THR A 8 14.42 -49.36 -9.33
C THR A 8 13.60 -49.15 -8.04
N MET A 9 12.33 -49.58 -8.08
CA MET A 9 11.40 -49.75 -6.95
C MET A 9 11.80 -50.92 -6.03
N ALA A 10 11.62 -50.79 -4.71
CA ALA A 10 11.10 -51.84 -3.82
C ALA A 10 10.90 -51.33 -2.37
N TRP A 11 9.68 -51.49 -1.82
CA TRP A 11 9.43 -51.62 -0.38
C TRP A 11 9.47 -53.11 0.00
N PRO A 12 9.82 -53.47 1.26
CA PRO A 12 8.76 -54.02 2.12
C PRO A 12 8.87 -53.74 3.64
N ALA A 13 7.69 -53.60 4.24
CA ALA A 13 7.15 -54.27 5.44
C ALA A 13 7.80 -54.17 6.84
N SER A 14 7.20 -53.29 7.66
CA SER A 14 6.46 -53.52 8.92
C SER A 14 6.86 -54.63 9.93
N ALA A 15 7.01 -54.23 11.21
CA ALA A 15 6.60 -55.04 12.38
C ALA A 15 6.17 -54.19 13.61
N VAL A 16 4.83 -54.09 13.80
CA VAL A 16 4.00 -54.24 15.02
C VAL A 16 4.33 -53.48 16.36
N LEU A 17 3.60 -52.37 16.60
CA LEU A 17 2.64 -52.03 17.71
C LEU A 17 2.97 -52.29 19.22
N PRO A 18 2.58 -51.37 20.15
CA PRO A 18 1.17 -51.09 20.44
C PRO A 18 0.75 -49.60 20.62
N VAL A 19 -0.57 -49.44 20.49
CA VAL A 19 -1.43 -48.23 20.48
C VAL A 19 -2.31 -48.33 21.75
N MET A 20 -2.32 -47.37 22.70
CA MET A 20 -3.24 -46.21 22.89
C MET A 20 -3.00 -45.59 24.30
N PRO A 21 -3.56 -44.41 24.68
CA PRO A 21 -4.22 -43.35 23.90
C PRO A 21 -3.61 -41.95 24.12
N ALA A 22 -3.66 -41.09 23.09
CA ALA A 22 -3.44 -39.65 23.22
C ALA A 22 -4.74 -38.95 23.61
N VAL A 23 -4.70 -38.17 24.69
CA VAL A 23 -5.68 -37.12 24.98
C VAL A 23 -5.27 -35.89 24.18
N ALA A 24 -6.21 -35.37 23.41
CA ALA A 24 -6.05 -34.18 22.59
C ALA A 24 -5.83 -32.92 23.44
N LEU A 25 -4.85 -32.10 23.08
CA LEU A 25 -4.87 -30.65 23.28
C LEU A 25 -4.39 -29.98 22.00
N THR A 26 -5.28 -29.15 21.50
CA THR A 26 -5.34 -28.50 20.20
C THR A 26 -4.42 -27.29 20.09
N GLY A 27 -3.83 -27.12 18.90
CA GLY A 27 -3.69 -25.81 18.25
C GLY A 27 -2.37 -25.05 18.44
N THR A 28 -1.38 -25.36 17.62
CA THR A 28 -0.35 -24.40 17.19
C THR A 28 -0.93 -23.47 16.11
N PRO A 29 -0.63 -22.17 16.12
CA PRO A 29 -0.60 -21.37 14.90
C PRO A 29 0.84 -21.11 14.47
N ALA A 30 1.03 -21.20 13.15
CA ALA A 30 2.27 -21.12 12.42
C ALA A 30 2.91 -19.72 12.45
N ALA A 31 4.24 -19.72 12.39
CA ALA A 31 5.08 -18.57 12.12
C ALA A 31 4.84 -18.03 10.70
N ALA A 32 4.80 -16.71 10.56
CA ALA A 32 4.91 -16.00 9.28
C ALA A 32 6.14 -15.08 9.34
N ALA A 33 7.00 -15.19 8.32
CA ALA A 33 8.20 -14.39 8.09
C ALA A 33 7.85 -12.94 7.68
N ALA A 34 8.41 -11.97 8.40
CA ALA A 34 9.44 -10.99 7.99
C ALA A 34 8.93 -9.79 7.15
N ASP A 35 9.11 -8.54 7.63
CA ASP A 35 10.14 -7.62 7.11
C ASP A 35 10.22 -6.31 7.95
N GLU A 36 11.35 -5.63 7.82
CA GLU A 36 11.84 -4.45 8.54
C GLU A 36 11.07 -3.14 8.28
N SER A 37 11.29 -2.18 9.19
CA SER A 37 10.80 -0.78 9.25
C SER A 37 9.36 -0.60 9.79
N GLN A 38 9.24 -0.32 11.09
CA GLN A 38 7.95 0.06 11.69
C GLN A 38 7.98 1.46 12.28
N THR A 39 7.46 2.41 11.50
CA THR A 39 6.48 3.36 12.04
C THR A 39 5.38 2.60 12.81
N PRO A 40 4.93 3.08 13.99
CA PRO A 40 3.90 2.40 14.79
C PRO A 40 2.63 2.07 13.99
N ASP A 41 2.08 0.86 14.16
CA ASP A 41 0.84 0.42 13.50
C ASP A 41 -0.37 1.19 14.06
N VAL A 42 -0.87 2.15 13.27
CA VAL A 42 -1.98 3.07 13.63
C VAL A 42 -3.30 2.35 13.99
N ARG A 43 -3.39 1.02 13.80
CA ARG A 43 -4.61 0.23 14.05
C ARG A 43 -5.01 0.12 15.53
N PHE A 44 -4.07 0.02 16.47
CA PHE A 44 -4.42 -0.18 17.89
C PHE A 44 -4.74 1.13 18.63
N GLU A 45 -4.12 2.24 18.23
CA GLU A 45 -4.41 3.57 18.77
C GLU A 45 -5.86 4.00 18.50
N LYS A 46 -6.37 3.74 17.30
CA LYS A 46 -7.78 4.01 16.95
C LYS A 46 -8.75 3.22 17.84
N THR A 47 -8.44 1.96 18.14
CA THR A 47 -9.28 1.16 19.03
C THR A 47 -9.30 1.69 20.46
N ALA A 48 -8.18 2.24 20.96
CA ALA A 48 -8.12 2.79 22.32
C ALA A 48 -9.09 3.97 22.52
N PHE A 49 -9.08 4.99 21.63
CA PHE A 49 -10.00 6.13 21.73
C PHE A 49 -11.46 5.72 21.51
N ALA A 50 -11.73 4.82 20.56
CA ALA A 50 -13.08 4.32 20.33
C ALA A 50 -13.61 3.55 21.55
N GLU A 51 -12.77 2.72 22.16
CA GLU A 51 -13.10 1.93 23.35
C GLU A 51 -13.27 2.81 24.59
N ALA A 52 -12.42 3.83 24.76
CA ALA A 52 -12.52 4.76 25.87
C ALA A 52 -13.85 5.53 25.83
N LYS A 53 -14.22 6.03 24.65
CA LYS A 53 -15.52 6.66 24.41
C LYS A 53 -16.68 5.68 24.63
N ARG A 54 -16.56 4.43 24.16
CA ARG A 54 -17.61 3.40 24.29
C ARG A 54 -17.85 3.00 25.75
N THR A 55 -16.79 2.87 26.54
CA THR A 55 -16.84 2.38 27.93
C THR A 55 -16.98 3.49 28.96
N GLY A 56 -16.69 4.73 28.59
CA GLY A 56 -16.60 5.86 29.52
C GLY A 56 -15.41 5.77 30.48
N LYS A 57 -14.42 4.92 30.17
CA LYS A 57 -13.21 4.71 30.98
C LYS A 57 -11.98 4.95 30.11
N ARG A 58 -10.90 5.48 30.70
CA ARG A 58 -9.64 5.62 29.96
C ARG A 58 -9.09 4.25 29.55
N VAL A 59 -8.48 4.17 28.37
CA VAL A 59 -7.91 2.94 27.80
C VAL A 59 -6.45 3.20 27.45
N GLU A 60 -5.56 2.30 27.81
CA GLU A 60 -4.14 2.48 27.53
C GLU A 60 -3.82 2.36 26.02
N ILE A 61 -3.00 3.28 25.53
CA ILE A 61 -2.43 3.27 24.18
C ILE A 61 -1.07 2.57 24.24
N LEU A 62 -1.08 1.24 24.22
CA LEU A 62 0.12 0.41 24.38
C LEU A 62 1.23 0.72 23.37
N ASP A 63 0.88 1.15 22.16
CA ASP A 63 1.84 1.50 21.10
C ASP A 63 2.68 2.74 21.44
N ARG A 64 2.17 3.61 22.33
CA ARG A 64 2.87 4.80 22.80
C ARG A 64 3.65 4.56 24.09
N ARG A 65 3.43 3.43 24.79
CA ARG A 65 4.10 3.13 26.06
C ARG A 65 5.63 3.22 25.91
N GLN A 66 6.27 3.72 26.95
CA GLN A 66 7.73 3.79 27.10
C GLN A 66 8.13 3.16 28.44
N GLU A 67 9.44 2.96 28.66
CA GLU A 67 9.97 2.30 29.86
C GLU A 67 9.49 2.95 31.17
N ALA A 68 9.45 4.28 31.21
CA ALA A 68 9.00 5.07 32.37
C ALA A 68 7.75 5.92 32.07
N THR A 69 6.96 5.59 31.05
CA THR A 69 5.78 6.39 30.68
C THR A 69 4.65 5.55 30.09
N GLU A 70 3.43 5.74 30.58
CA GLU A 70 2.19 5.19 30.03
C GLU A 70 1.36 6.29 29.38
N PHE A 71 0.56 5.93 28.38
CA PHE A 71 -0.33 6.85 27.66
C PHE A 71 -1.73 6.25 27.63
N PHE A 72 -2.75 7.06 27.85
CA PHE A 72 -4.14 6.64 27.86
C PHE A 72 -4.98 7.55 26.99
N ALA A 73 -5.87 6.95 26.21
CA ALA A 73 -6.98 7.63 25.55
C ALA A 73 -8.11 7.85 26.55
N ASN A 74 -8.57 9.09 26.69
CA ASN A 74 -9.69 9.44 27.57
C ASN A 74 -11.03 9.42 26.82
N PRO A 75 -12.17 9.27 27.54
CA PRO A 75 -13.49 9.27 26.91
C PRO A 75 -13.89 10.59 26.25
N ASP A 76 -13.34 11.71 26.73
CA ASP A 76 -13.51 13.03 26.13
C ASP A 76 -12.64 13.25 24.89
N GLY A 77 -11.71 12.31 24.64
CA GLY A 77 -10.78 12.23 23.52
C GLY A 77 -9.40 12.85 23.79
N SER A 78 -9.19 13.45 24.96
CA SER A 78 -7.86 13.90 25.38
C SER A 78 -6.91 12.71 25.64
N THR A 79 -5.61 13.00 25.75
CA THR A 79 -4.61 12.00 26.14
C THR A 79 -4.15 12.24 27.57
N THR A 80 -4.13 11.19 28.40
CA THR A 80 -3.40 11.20 29.68
C THR A 80 -2.03 10.59 29.49
N ARG A 81 -0.99 11.25 30.00
CA ARG A 81 0.36 10.69 30.16
C ARG A 81 0.67 10.49 31.63
N ARG A 82 1.18 9.31 32.01
CA ARG A 82 1.73 9.03 33.34
C ARG A 82 3.22 8.80 33.25
N SER A 83 4.01 9.71 33.79
CA SER A 83 5.48 9.64 33.81
C SER A 83 5.97 9.26 35.19
N TYR A 84 6.84 8.25 35.25
CA TYR A 84 7.39 7.72 36.50
C TYR A 84 8.81 8.24 36.72
N GLY A 85 9.21 8.40 37.99
CA GLY A 85 10.59 8.77 38.36
C GLY A 85 11.63 7.69 37.99
N GLU A 86 11.19 6.44 37.90
CA GLU A 86 11.99 5.28 37.51
C GLU A 86 11.26 4.43 36.46
N PRO A 87 11.97 3.65 35.63
CA PRO A 87 11.33 2.72 34.71
C PRO A 87 10.40 1.73 35.40
N LYS A 88 9.23 1.48 34.78
CA LYS A 88 8.24 0.48 35.20
C LYS A 88 8.10 -0.67 34.22
N TRP A 89 8.51 -0.45 32.98
CA TRP A 89 8.29 -1.36 31.87
C TRP A 89 9.59 -1.60 31.12
N THR A 90 9.78 -2.82 30.65
CA THR A 90 10.82 -3.20 29.68
C THR A 90 10.18 -3.99 28.55
N ARG A 91 10.86 -4.05 27.39
CA ARG A 91 10.35 -4.76 26.21
C ARG A 91 11.18 -6.02 25.97
N ALA A 92 10.53 -7.18 26.10
CA ALA A 92 11.13 -8.48 25.86
C ALA A 92 10.26 -9.30 24.89
N ASP A 93 10.88 -9.86 23.85
CA ASP A 93 10.23 -10.60 22.74
C ASP A 93 9.11 -9.77 22.07
N GLY A 94 9.37 -8.48 21.86
CA GLY A 94 8.43 -7.55 21.26
C GLY A 94 7.27 -7.11 22.15
N ARG A 95 7.16 -7.61 23.39
CA ARG A 95 6.07 -7.32 24.34
C ARG A 95 6.54 -6.55 25.57
N TRP A 96 5.70 -5.64 26.07
CA TRP A 96 5.93 -4.94 27.33
C TRP A 96 5.73 -5.87 28.53
N ARG A 97 6.64 -5.79 29.50
CA ARG A 97 6.59 -6.53 30.78
C ARG A 97 7.05 -5.61 31.92
N PRO A 98 6.60 -5.83 33.16
CA PRO A 98 7.15 -5.13 34.32
C PRO A 98 8.65 -5.33 34.44
N VAL A 99 9.36 -4.30 34.91
CA VAL A 99 10.77 -4.44 35.29
C VAL A 99 10.92 -5.21 36.61
N ASP A 100 12.04 -5.90 36.75
CA ASP A 100 12.37 -6.71 37.94
C ASP A 100 13.90 -6.75 38.12
N ALA A 101 14.37 -6.16 39.22
CA ALA A 101 15.78 -6.10 39.57
C ALA A 101 16.32 -7.37 40.22
N SER A 102 15.45 -8.33 40.59
CA SER A 102 15.84 -9.56 41.28
C SER A 102 16.87 -10.34 40.45
N LEU A 103 17.97 -10.72 41.07
CA LEU A 103 19.08 -11.39 40.39
C LEU A 103 18.76 -12.86 40.11
N VAL A 104 18.96 -13.24 38.85
CA VAL A 104 18.84 -14.62 38.37
C VAL A 104 20.17 -15.06 37.75
N LYS A 105 20.49 -16.35 37.90
CA LYS A 105 21.64 -16.95 37.25
C LYS A 105 21.35 -17.17 35.76
N LYS A 106 22.28 -16.77 34.90
CA LYS A 106 22.20 -16.92 33.45
C LYS A 106 22.89 -18.20 32.98
N GLU A 107 22.60 -18.61 31.74
CA GLU A 107 23.15 -19.85 31.14
C GLU A 107 24.68 -19.83 31.03
N ASP A 108 25.27 -18.66 30.80
CA ASP A 108 26.73 -18.45 30.73
C ASP A 108 27.43 -18.44 32.10
N GLY A 109 26.67 -18.63 33.20
CA GLY A 109 27.18 -18.63 34.57
C GLY A 109 27.26 -17.25 35.23
N SER A 110 26.98 -16.17 34.50
CA SER A 110 26.82 -14.83 35.08
C SER A 110 25.51 -14.70 35.88
N VAL A 111 25.36 -13.61 36.62
CA VAL A 111 24.13 -13.28 37.36
C VAL A 111 23.62 -11.92 36.88
N GLY A 112 22.33 -11.70 36.73
CA GLY A 112 21.80 -10.38 36.38
C GLY A 112 20.33 -10.22 36.68
N PRO A 113 19.76 -9.00 36.56
CA PRO A 113 18.34 -8.76 36.81
C PRO A 113 17.44 -9.65 35.96
N ALA A 114 16.30 -10.06 36.52
CA ALA A 114 15.30 -10.87 35.84
C ALA A 114 14.64 -10.14 34.65
N SER A 115 14.43 -8.83 34.77
CA SER A 115 13.76 -8.00 33.76
C SER A 115 14.28 -6.56 33.77
N PRO A 116 15.53 -6.30 33.32
CA PRO A 116 16.08 -4.94 33.24
C PRO A 116 15.61 -4.22 31.96
N VAL A 117 15.75 -2.90 31.90
CA VAL A 117 15.43 -2.11 30.69
C VAL A 117 16.46 -2.26 29.58
N PHE A 118 17.70 -2.64 29.94
CA PHE A 118 18.74 -3.06 29.00
C PHE A 118 19.61 -4.15 29.65
N PRO A 119 20.34 -4.99 28.89
CA PRO A 119 21.14 -6.06 29.46
C PRO A 119 22.17 -5.60 30.51
N ILE A 120 22.07 -6.15 31.72
CA ILE A 120 23.02 -5.99 32.82
C ILE A 120 23.46 -7.39 33.29
N ALA A 121 24.76 -7.59 33.48
CA ALA A 121 25.33 -8.85 33.95
C ALA A 121 26.46 -8.61 34.95
N PHE A 122 26.50 -9.42 36.00
CA PHE A 122 27.51 -9.50 37.04
C PHE A 122 28.26 -10.83 36.96
N SER A 123 29.52 -10.82 37.36
CA SER A 123 30.39 -12.01 37.35
C SER A 123 29.81 -13.17 38.17
N GLY A 124 29.93 -14.40 37.65
CA GLY A 124 29.74 -15.61 38.45
C GLY A 124 30.94 -15.95 39.37
N GLY A 125 31.97 -15.10 39.38
CA GLY A 125 33.30 -15.37 39.94
C GLY A 125 34.33 -15.72 38.85
N GLY A 126 35.58 -15.89 39.26
CA GLY A 126 36.69 -16.18 38.36
C GLY A 126 37.29 -14.93 37.70
N ALA A 127 37.77 -15.06 36.46
CA ALA A 127 38.41 -13.99 35.70
C ALA A 127 37.45 -13.24 34.74
N GLN A 128 36.14 -13.49 34.87
CA GLN A 128 35.13 -12.82 34.05
C GLN A 128 34.99 -11.33 34.44
N PRO A 129 34.51 -10.46 33.53
CA PRO A 129 34.19 -9.08 33.88
C PRO A 129 33.31 -9.00 35.13
N LEU A 130 33.60 -8.02 35.99
CA LEU A 130 32.87 -7.77 37.24
C LEU A 130 31.41 -7.42 36.96
N ALA A 131 31.20 -6.46 36.06
CA ALA A 131 29.89 -5.98 35.63
C ALA A 131 29.93 -5.58 34.16
N THR A 132 28.86 -5.81 33.42
CA THR A 132 28.69 -5.40 32.02
C THR A 132 27.30 -4.81 31.80
N MET A 133 27.25 -3.65 31.13
CA MET A 133 26.02 -2.97 30.70
C MET A 133 26.05 -2.83 29.18
N VAL A 134 24.95 -3.22 28.52
CA VAL A 134 24.79 -3.07 27.06
C VAL A 134 23.52 -2.31 26.77
N LYS A 135 23.60 -1.18 26.05
CA LYS A 135 22.46 -0.35 25.67
C LYS A 135 22.61 0.13 24.24
N ASP A 136 21.58 -0.07 23.41
CA ASP A 136 21.57 0.37 22.00
C ASP A 136 22.83 -0.05 21.21
N GLY A 137 23.28 -1.30 21.43
CA GLY A 137 24.49 -1.87 20.82
C GLY A 137 25.82 -1.36 21.36
N LYS A 138 25.81 -0.58 22.45
CA LYS A 138 27.01 -0.01 23.10
C LYS A 138 27.27 -0.67 24.43
N GLU A 139 28.53 -0.87 24.77
CA GLU A 139 28.95 -1.68 25.92
C GLU A 139 29.88 -0.89 26.85
N LEU A 140 29.68 -1.05 28.15
CA LEU A 140 30.64 -0.73 29.19
C LEU A 140 30.79 -1.96 30.11
N SER A 141 32.01 -2.48 30.21
CA SER A 141 32.37 -3.58 31.11
C SER A 141 33.44 -3.15 32.09
N LEU A 142 33.24 -3.46 33.37
CA LEU A 142 34.22 -3.26 34.44
C LEU A 142 34.85 -4.61 34.83
N THR A 143 36.11 -4.58 35.25
CA THR A 143 36.88 -5.75 35.70
C THR A 143 37.51 -5.48 37.05
N TRP A 144 37.54 -6.50 37.90
CA TRP A 144 38.23 -6.44 39.18
C TRP A 144 39.70 -6.81 39.01
N PRO A 145 40.65 -6.14 39.71
CA PRO A 145 42.09 -6.35 39.51
C PRO A 145 42.61 -7.76 39.89
N THR A 146 41.84 -8.53 40.65
CA THR A 146 42.14 -9.92 41.01
C THR A 146 41.01 -10.86 40.62
N VAL A 147 41.24 -12.18 40.70
CA VAL A 147 40.20 -13.19 40.47
C VAL A 147 39.09 -13.04 41.51
N LEU A 148 37.84 -12.94 41.05
CA LEU A 148 36.68 -12.78 41.91
C LEU A 148 36.27 -14.12 42.56
N PRO A 149 35.86 -14.14 43.83
CA PRO A 149 35.18 -15.28 44.42
C PRO A 149 33.79 -15.47 43.77
N ALA A 150 33.16 -16.63 43.97
CA ALA A 150 31.76 -16.80 43.58
C ALA A 150 30.86 -15.91 44.46
N PRO A 151 29.88 -15.18 43.89
CA PRO A 151 29.01 -14.31 44.68
C PRO A 151 27.94 -15.10 45.44
N VAL A 152 27.53 -14.56 46.59
CA VAL A 152 26.29 -14.92 47.27
C VAL A 152 25.19 -14.00 46.75
N VAL A 153 24.12 -14.57 46.19
CA VAL A 153 23.02 -13.82 45.56
C VAL A 153 21.81 -13.81 46.49
N GLU A 154 21.34 -12.63 46.87
CA GLU A 154 20.17 -12.41 47.72
C GLU A 154 19.35 -11.25 47.14
N GLY A 155 18.11 -11.50 46.69
CA GLY A 155 17.28 -10.48 46.07
C GLY A 155 17.92 -9.90 44.81
N ASP A 156 18.15 -8.60 44.80
CA ASP A 156 18.83 -7.82 43.76
C ASP A 156 20.36 -7.72 43.96
N THR A 157 20.91 -8.35 45.00
CA THR A 157 22.29 -8.10 45.44
C THR A 157 23.20 -9.33 45.24
N ALA A 158 24.36 -9.12 44.62
CA ALA A 158 25.46 -10.09 44.51
C ALA A 158 26.63 -9.69 45.40
N THR A 159 26.92 -10.49 46.43
CA THR A 159 28.00 -10.24 47.40
C THR A 159 29.22 -11.13 47.14
N TYR A 160 30.34 -10.54 46.75
CA TYR A 160 31.65 -11.15 46.61
C TYR A 160 32.42 -10.96 47.91
N ARG A 161 32.52 -12.03 48.71
CA ARG A 161 33.12 -11.96 50.05
C ARG A 161 34.63 -11.91 49.99
N SER A 162 35.24 -11.07 50.83
CA SER A 162 36.70 -11.01 51.03
C SER A 162 37.50 -10.77 49.74
N VAL A 163 37.04 -9.82 48.90
CA VAL A 163 37.80 -9.38 47.71
C VAL A 163 39.13 -8.71 48.08
N LEU A 164 39.20 -8.16 49.30
CA LEU A 164 40.42 -7.88 50.05
C LEU A 164 40.21 -8.41 51.49
N PRO A 165 41.29 -8.62 52.28
CA PRO A 165 41.13 -8.97 53.70
C PRO A 165 40.20 -7.98 54.43
N GLY A 166 39.08 -8.48 54.95
CA GLY A 166 38.07 -7.69 55.66
C GLY A 166 37.22 -6.74 54.80
N VAL A 167 37.25 -6.88 53.48
CA VAL A 167 36.45 -6.06 52.54
C VAL A 167 35.62 -6.95 51.62
N ASP A 168 34.31 -6.74 51.61
CA ASP A 168 33.39 -7.37 50.67
C ASP A 168 33.06 -6.42 49.52
N LEU A 169 32.76 -6.95 48.35
CA LEU A 169 32.23 -6.20 47.21
C LEU A 169 30.79 -6.61 46.98
N LYS A 170 29.86 -5.67 47.04
CA LYS A 170 28.45 -5.88 46.72
C LYS A 170 28.09 -5.16 45.43
N LEU A 171 27.44 -5.86 44.51
CA LEU A 171 26.76 -5.27 43.36
C LEU A 171 25.27 -5.35 43.60
N ILE A 172 24.60 -4.20 43.65
CA ILE A 172 23.15 -4.10 43.86
C ILE A 172 22.54 -3.72 42.52
N ALA A 173 21.70 -4.58 41.97
CA ALA A 173 21.12 -4.36 40.65
C ALA A 173 19.96 -3.37 40.72
N GLU A 174 19.92 -2.43 39.79
CA GLU A 174 18.74 -1.62 39.50
C GLU A 174 18.16 -2.04 38.14
N VAL A 175 16.93 -1.62 37.86
CA VAL A 175 16.28 -1.96 36.59
C VAL A 175 16.95 -1.31 35.38
N ASP A 176 17.70 -0.23 35.59
CA ASP A 176 18.43 0.56 34.59
C ASP A 176 19.86 0.92 35.01
N GLY A 177 20.47 0.12 35.88
CA GLY A 177 21.79 0.39 36.44
C GLY A 177 22.24 -0.62 37.50
N PHE A 178 23.28 -0.29 38.24
CA PHE A 178 23.67 -0.99 39.46
C PHE A 178 24.51 -0.08 40.37
N ALA A 179 24.44 -0.30 41.68
CA ALA A 179 25.35 0.27 42.67
C ALA A 179 26.50 -0.69 42.97
N GLN A 180 27.71 -0.15 43.21
CA GLN A 180 28.88 -0.93 43.59
C GLN A 180 29.36 -0.50 44.98
N HIS A 181 29.15 -1.33 46.00
CA HIS A 181 29.60 -1.04 47.35
C HIS A 181 30.81 -1.90 47.73
N LEU A 182 31.97 -1.28 47.97
CA LEU A 182 33.03 -1.93 48.75
C LEU A 182 32.73 -1.71 50.22
N VAL A 183 32.44 -2.79 50.93
CA VAL A 183 32.05 -2.81 52.34
C VAL A 183 33.27 -3.17 53.18
N VAL A 184 33.89 -2.17 53.79
CA VAL A 184 35.06 -2.31 54.67
C VAL A 184 34.56 -2.61 56.08
N GLN A 185 34.80 -3.82 56.57
CA GLN A 185 34.09 -4.35 57.73
C GLN A 185 34.60 -3.84 59.09
N ASN A 186 35.83 -3.33 59.16
CA ASN A 186 36.46 -2.91 60.42
C ASN A 186 37.69 -2.02 60.16
N ALA A 187 38.24 -1.46 61.25
CA ALA A 187 39.42 -0.58 61.22
C ALA A 187 40.69 -1.25 60.65
N GLU A 188 40.88 -2.56 60.88
CA GLU A 188 42.01 -3.29 60.30
C GLU A 188 41.92 -3.33 58.77
N ALA A 189 40.72 -3.58 58.25
CA ALA A 189 40.44 -3.55 56.82
C ALA A 189 40.63 -2.14 56.24
N ALA A 190 40.18 -1.08 56.94
CA ALA A 190 40.36 0.32 56.51
C ALA A 190 41.85 0.74 56.41
N ALA A 191 42.72 0.15 57.23
CA ALA A 191 44.16 0.39 57.18
C ALA A 191 44.87 -0.31 56.00
N ASN A 192 44.17 -1.15 55.23
CA ASN A 192 44.75 -1.89 54.11
C ASN A 192 45.27 -0.92 53.02
N PRO A 193 46.57 -0.95 52.67
CA PRO A 193 47.12 -0.06 51.65
C PRO A 193 46.44 -0.16 50.28
N ALA A 194 45.83 -1.31 49.94
CA ALA A 194 45.11 -1.50 48.70
C ALA A 194 43.83 -0.65 48.60
N LEU A 195 43.28 -0.16 49.72
CA LEU A 195 42.12 0.76 49.72
C LEU A 195 42.50 2.21 49.43
N ARG A 196 43.80 2.58 49.46
CA ARG A 196 44.22 3.96 49.14
C ARG A 196 44.01 4.30 47.67
N THR A 197 44.08 3.29 46.80
CA THR A 197 43.85 3.41 45.36
C THR A 197 43.25 2.11 44.83
N ILE A 198 41.98 2.14 44.46
CA ILE A 198 41.26 0.99 43.90
C ILE A 198 41.26 1.13 42.38
N LYS A 199 41.87 0.18 41.67
CA LYS A 199 42.00 0.22 40.21
C LYS A 199 41.07 -0.80 39.56
N LEU A 200 40.06 -0.32 38.86
CA LEU A 200 39.15 -1.14 38.05
C LEU A 200 39.59 -1.05 36.59
N GLY A 201 39.79 -2.20 35.93
CA GLY A 201 39.96 -2.18 34.48
C GLY A 201 38.60 -1.99 33.82
N PHE A 202 38.53 -1.32 32.67
CA PHE A 202 37.29 -1.25 31.91
C PHE A 202 37.52 -1.51 30.42
N LYS A 203 36.46 -1.95 29.75
CA LYS A 203 36.37 -2.08 28.30
C LYS A 203 35.11 -1.36 27.83
N THR A 204 35.21 -0.64 26.73
CA THR A 204 34.06 -0.01 26.07
C THR A 204 33.92 -0.49 24.63
N ASP A 205 32.69 -0.51 24.14
CA ASP A 205 32.38 -0.65 22.71
C ASP A 205 31.31 0.39 22.32
N GLY A 206 31.55 1.16 21.27
CA GLY A 206 30.68 2.26 20.83
C GLY A 206 30.52 3.45 21.80
N VAL A 207 31.28 3.49 22.90
CA VAL A 207 31.34 4.61 23.86
C VAL A 207 32.77 4.90 24.34
N THR A 208 32.98 6.13 24.80
CA THR A 208 34.22 6.57 25.47
C THR A 208 33.88 7.00 26.90
N LEU A 209 34.52 6.37 27.89
CA LEU A 209 34.40 6.73 29.30
C LEU A 209 35.32 7.92 29.62
N THR A 210 34.77 8.95 30.26
CA THR A 210 35.50 10.17 30.64
C THR A 210 35.06 10.66 32.01
N GLU A 211 35.93 11.41 32.68
CA GLU A 211 35.62 12.16 33.90
C GLU A 211 34.95 13.50 33.54
N GLY A 212 33.88 13.85 34.26
CA GLY A 212 33.14 15.10 34.15
C GLY A 212 33.19 15.92 35.45
N PRO A 213 32.52 17.09 35.50
CA PRO A 213 32.54 17.95 36.68
C PRO A 213 32.07 17.24 37.96
N GLY A 214 32.83 17.40 39.06
CA GLY A 214 32.53 16.77 40.35
C GLY A 214 32.76 15.26 40.35
N ASP A 215 33.81 14.81 39.65
CA ASP A 215 34.26 13.42 39.53
C ASP A 215 33.19 12.46 38.96
N LYS A 216 32.21 13.00 38.22
CA LYS A 216 31.17 12.22 37.53
C LYS A 216 31.81 11.38 36.42
N LEU A 217 31.37 10.14 36.26
CA LEU A 217 31.81 9.31 35.13
C LEU A 217 30.77 9.38 34.02
N LEU A 218 31.21 9.66 32.79
CA LEU A 218 30.35 9.81 31.62
C LEU A 218 30.86 8.92 30.48
N ALA A 219 30.08 7.93 30.07
CA ALA A 219 30.32 7.14 28.87
C ALA A 219 29.52 7.73 27.71
N LYS A 220 30.22 8.36 26.75
CA LYS A 220 29.60 9.08 25.62
C LYS A 220 29.78 8.33 24.31
N ASP A 221 28.76 8.36 23.45
CA ASP A 221 28.88 7.86 22.08
C ASP A 221 29.65 8.84 21.17
N GLU A 222 29.84 8.47 19.91
CA GLU A 222 30.54 9.29 18.91
C GLU A 222 29.89 10.66 18.65
N LYS A 223 28.59 10.82 18.96
CA LYS A 223 27.84 12.08 18.81
C LYS A 223 27.93 12.94 20.07
N GLY A 224 28.64 12.48 21.11
CA GLY A 224 28.77 13.14 22.40
C GLY A 224 27.59 12.93 23.33
N ALA A 225 26.64 12.04 23.00
CA ALA A 225 25.50 11.74 23.87
C ALA A 225 25.92 10.75 24.97
N THR A 226 25.58 11.05 26.22
CA THR A 226 25.85 10.18 27.37
C THR A 226 24.94 8.95 27.33
N VAL A 227 25.53 7.76 27.25
CA VAL A 227 24.86 6.46 27.21
C VAL A 227 24.82 5.81 28.60
N PHE A 228 25.91 5.91 29.35
CA PHE A 228 26.01 5.48 30.75
C PHE A 228 26.63 6.61 31.59
N SER A 229 26.24 6.71 32.86
CA SER A 229 26.89 7.63 33.80
C SER A 229 26.94 7.09 35.23
N ALA A 230 27.87 7.64 36.01
CA ALA A 230 27.90 7.50 37.45
C ALA A 230 28.06 8.89 38.10
N PRO A 231 27.37 9.17 39.22
CA PRO A 231 27.65 10.37 40.01
C PRO A 231 29.05 10.30 40.61
N GLY A 232 29.57 11.44 41.09
CA GLY A 232 30.84 11.49 41.80
C GLY A 232 30.82 10.53 43.00
N PRO A 233 31.77 9.57 43.07
CA PRO A 233 31.71 8.52 44.08
C PRO A 233 31.94 9.06 45.48
N LYS A 234 31.40 8.36 46.47
CA LYS A 234 31.48 8.75 47.88
C LYS A 234 31.83 7.57 48.77
N MET A 235 32.33 7.90 49.95
CA MET A 235 32.51 6.96 51.03
C MET A 235 31.86 7.48 52.30
N TRP A 236 31.27 6.59 53.10
CA TRP A 236 30.59 6.93 54.34
C TRP A 236 30.64 5.80 55.36
N GLU A 237 30.50 6.15 56.63
CA GLU A 237 30.32 5.18 57.70
C GLU A 237 28.87 4.67 57.72
N GLN A 238 28.69 3.36 57.80
CA GLN A 238 27.39 2.71 57.88
C GLN A 238 27.37 1.80 59.11
N PRO A 239 26.95 2.27 60.29
CA PRO A 239 26.88 1.42 61.47
C PRO A 239 25.98 0.21 61.20
N ALA A 240 26.37 -0.97 61.70
CA ALA A 240 25.56 -2.17 61.57
C ALA A 240 24.14 -1.91 62.11
N ALA A 241 23.12 -2.08 61.25
CA ALA A 241 21.73 -2.02 61.67
C ALA A 241 21.54 -3.00 62.84
N ALA A 242 20.96 -2.54 63.95
CA ALA A 242 20.57 -3.42 65.04
C ALA A 242 19.70 -4.53 64.43
N SER A 243 20.17 -5.78 64.50
CA SER A 243 19.55 -6.91 63.83
C SER A 243 18.06 -7.00 64.17
N GLU A 244 17.20 -6.82 63.19
CA GLU A 244 15.81 -7.28 63.26
C GLU A 244 15.81 -8.81 63.13
N ASP A 245 16.17 -9.55 64.18
CA ASP A 245 16.07 -11.01 64.14
C ASP A 245 15.48 -11.61 65.43
N LYS A 246 14.27 -12.15 65.22
CA LYS A 246 13.48 -13.18 65.94
C LYS A 246 12.83 -12.90 67.31
N PRO A 247 11.56 -13.33 67.48
CA PRO A 247 10.75 -13.03 68.66
C PRO A 247 11.09 -13.97 69.82
N ALA A 248 11.65 -13.42 70.90
CA ALA A 248 11.75 -14.13 72.18
C ALA A 248 10.56 -13.78 73.09
N ALA A 249 9.77 -14.82 73.38
CA ALA A 249 8.89 -15.04 74.53
C ALA A 249 8.10 -13.86 75.16
N LYS A 250 6.78 -14.04 75.14
CA LYS A 250 5.74 -13.30 75.87
C LYS A 250 6.13 -12.88 77.29
N SER A 251 6.16 -11.57 77.55
CA SER A 251 5.74 -11.00 78.84
C SER A 251 5.05 -9.66 78.63
N LYS A 252 3.79 -9.58 79.06
CA LYS A 252 2.99 -8.34 79.09
C LYS A 252 3.56 -7.37 80.13
N ALA A 253 4.20 -6.31 79.68
CA ALA A 253 4.41 -5.09 80.46
C ALA A 253 4.43 -3.89 79.50
N LYS A 254 3.81 -2.78 79.93
CA LYS A 254 3.63 -1.50 79.22
C LYS A 254 4.83 -1.14 78.32
N ALA A 255 4.59 -1.11 77.00
CA ALA A 255 5.52 -0.54 76.04
C ALA A 255 5.36 0.98 76.00
N SER A 256 6.06 1.68 76.89
CA SER A 256 6.57 3.02 76.59
C SER A 256 7.87 2.85 75.79
N SER A 257 8.00 3.65 74.72
CA SER A 257 9.23 3.93 73.96
C SER A 257 10.02 2.75 73.38
N ALA A 258 9.67 2.33 72.17
CA ALA A 258 10.57 1.62 71.26
C ALA A 258 10.50 2.14 69.80
N ALA A 259 9.94 3.34 69.59
CA ALA A 259 9.92 4.04 68.29
C ALA A 259 11.08 5.04 68.13
N GLY A 260 12.09 4.99 69.01
CA GLY A 260 13.13 6.02 69.13
C GLY A 260 14.51 5.63 68.62
N ALA A 261 14.69 4.49 67.95
CA ALA A 261 16.03 4.00 67.61
C ALA A 261 16.66 4.64 66.35
N ASP A 262 15.88 5.25 65.46
CA ASP A 262 16.39 5.76 64.16
C ASP A 262 16.55 7.30 64.08
N VAL A 263 16.18 8.02 65.14
CA VAL A 263 16.01 9.49 65.12
C VAL A 263 17.14 10.24 65.87
N THR A 264 18.12 9.50 66.38
CA THR A 264 19.22 10.06 67.20
C THR A 264 20.61 9.75 66.67
N ALA A 265 20.74 8.99 65.59
CA ALA A 265 22.03 8.82 64.93
C ALA A 265 22.42 10.14 64.25
N ALA A 266 23.56 10.72 64.65
CA ALA A 266 24.20 11.77 63.87
C ALA A 266 24.37 11.28 62.42
N GLN A 267 24.32 12.20 61.47
CA GLN A 267 24.72 11.88 60.09
C GLN A 267 26.10 11.22 60.14
N PRO A 268 26.29 10.02 59.56
CA PRO A 268 27.63 9.44 59.54
C PRO A 268 28.56 10.34 58.74
N ASP A 269 29.84 10.31 59.11
CA ASP A 269 30.83 11.05 58.36
C ASP A 269 30.91 10.48 56.94
N SER A 270 30.95 11.39 55.96
CA SER A 270 31.06 11.06 54.55
C SER A 270 32.07 11.97 53.86
N ALA A 271 32.74 11.43 52.85
CA ALA A 271 33.77 12.13 52.09
C ALA A 271 33.67 11.78 50.59
N PRO A 272 34.06 12.69 49.69
CA PRO A 272 34.19 12.36 48.28
C PRO A 272 35.28 11.31 48.06
N VAL A 273 35.09 10.49 47.03
CA VAL A 273 36.09 9.55 46.50
C VAL A 273 36.47 10.10 45.14
N ALA A 274 37.74 10.44 44.93
CA ALA A 274 38.16 10.95 43.62
C ALA A 274 38.14 9.82 42.58
N ALA A 275 37.70 10.11 41.35
CA ALA A 275 37.64 9.15 40.26
C ALA A 275 38.43 9.65 39.05
N ASP A 276 39.48 8.92 38.66
CA ASP A 276 40.34 9.25 37.51
C ASP A 276 40.24 8.17 36.43
N VAL A 277 40.07 8.60 35.17
CA VAL A 277 40.00 7.72 34.01
C VAL A 277 41.27 7.88 33.18
N SER A 278 42.11 6.85 33.15
CA SER A 278 43.37 6.85 32.39
C SER A 278 43.53 5.56 31.58
N GLY A 279 43.61 5.69 30.26
CA GLY A 279 43.65 4.54 29.35
C GLY A 279 42.41 3.67 29.50
N SER A 280 42.60 2.41 29.89
CA SER A 280 41.53 1.44 30.19
C SER A 280 41.39 1.15 31.68
N THR A 281 41.78 2.09 32.54
CA THR A 281 41.74 1.96 34.01
C THR A 281 40.94 3.11 34.62
N LEU A 282 39.99 2.78 35.49
CA LEU A 282 39.28 3.67 36.40
C LEU A 282 39.93 3.55 37.79
N THR A 283 40.49 4.64 38.30
CA THR A 283 41.12 4.69 39.62
C THR A 283 40.22 5.44 40.59
N LEU A 284 39.75 4.76 41.64
CA LEU A 284 39.03 5.37 42.75
C LEU A 284 40.00 5.62 43.92
N THR A 285 39.99 6.84 44.45
CA THR A 285 40.85 7.27 45.56
C THR A 285 39.98 7.69 46.75
N PRO A 286 39.72 6.77 47.71
CA PRO A 286 38.99 7.10 48.93
C PRO A 286 39.72 8.15 49.78
N ASP A 287 38.95 8.94 50.52
CA ASP A 287 39.49 9.98 51.40
C ASP A 287 40.31 9.36 52.54
N ALA A 288 41.60 9.72 52.59
CA ALA A 288 42.54 9.18 53.55
C ALA A 288 42.27 9.61 54.99
N LYS A 289 41.58 10.74 55.21
CA LYS A 289 41.25 11.20 56.56
C LYS A 289 40.11 10.35 57.12
N LEU A 290 39.06 10.14 56.34
CA LEU A 290 37.92 9.31 56.76
C LEU A 290 38.34 7.84 56.92
N LEU A 291 39.16 7.28 56.03
CA LEU A 291 39.72 5.93 56.21
C LEU A 291 40.48 5.76 57.54
N ALA A 292 41.19 6.80 57.99
CA ALA A 292 42.01 6.74 59.20
C ALA A 292 41.24 7.10 60.48
N ALA A 293 40.23 7.96 60.37
CA ALA A 293 39.46 8.48 61.50
C ALA A 293 38.17 7.71 61.77
N ALA A 294 37.74 6.84 60.85
CA ALA A 294 36.48 6.10 60.97
C ALA A 294 36.40 5.30 62.27
N ASP A 295 35.33 5.51 63.02
CA ASP A 295 35.04 4.82 64.28
C ASP A 295 33.72 4.01 64.21
N GLN A 296 32.99 4.11 63.09
CA GLN A 296 31.81 3.31 62.79
C GLN A 296 32.02 2.44 61.55
N PHE A 297 31.63 1.16 61.66
CA PHE A 297 31.79 0.17 60.59
C PHE A 297 30.48 -0.63 60.37
N PRO A 298 30.26 -1.14 59.14
CA PRO A 298 31.14 -1.02 57.96
C PRO A 298 31.28 0.39 57.37
N LEU A 299 32.43 0.67 56.77
CA LEU A 299 32.66 1.85 55.93
C LEU A 299 32.42 1.46 54.47
N VAL A 300 31.57 2.19 53.76
CA VAL A 300 31.17 1.88 52.38
C VAL A 300 31.84 2.84 51.41
N ILE A 301 32.36 2.33 50.29
CA ILE A 301 32.89 3.11 49.15
C ILE A 301 32.04 2.77 47.93
N ASP A 302 31.46 3.78 47.30
CA ASP A 302 30.41 3.66 46.26
C ASP A 302 30.71 4.49 45.02
N PRO A 303 30.72 3.86 43.84
CA PRO A 303 30.11 4.44 42.64
C PRO A 303 28.83 3.68 42.21
N VAL A 304 27.80 4.44 41.80
CA VAL A 304 26.57 3.92 41.17
C VAL A 304 26.62 4.13 39.65
N PHE A 305 26.44 3.10 38.83
CA PHE A 305 26.37 3.22 37.36
C PHE A 305 24.92 3.09 36.86
N SER A 306 24.50 3.99 35.96
CA SER A 306 23.14 4.02 35.40
C SER A 306 23.14 4.33 33.90
N GLY A 307 22.03 4.04 33.21
CA GLY A 307 21.84 4.42 31.81
C GLY A 307 21.45 5.89 31.62
N GLY A 308 22.26 6.66 30.89
CA GLY A 308 21.99 8.07 30.54
C GLY A 308 22.58 9.09 31.53
N TYR A 309 22.15 10.37 31.43
CA TYR A 309 22.74 11.52 32.14
C TYR A 309 21.92 12.04 33.35
N ARG A 310 20.87 11.35 33.81
CA ARG A 310 19.89 12.01 34.70
C ARG A 310 20.08 11.64 36.16
N GLU A 311 20.45 12.63 36.97
CA GLU A 311 20.07 12.66 38.37
C GLU A 311 18.54 12.64 38.43
N LYS A 312 17.97 11.51 38.85
CA LYS A 312 16.52 11.27 38.89
C LYS A 312 15.89 11.98 40.07
N TRP A 313 16.63 12.03 41.18
CA TRP A 313 16.21 12.69 42.41
C TRP A 313 17.41 13.09 43.26
N ALA A 314 17.19 13.95 44.25
CA ALA A 314 18.19 14.33 45.25
C ALA A 314 17.53 14.62 46.60
N VAL A 315 18.27 14.40 47.69
CA VAL A 315 17.87 14.79 49.05
C VAL A 315 18.88 15.78 49.64
N VAL A 316 18.41 16.74 50.42
CA VAL A 316 19.25 17.77 51.03
C VAL A 316 18.98 17.88 52.54
N TYR A 317 20.02 18.24 53.31
CA TYR A 317 19.98 18.30 54.78
C TYR A 317 20.50 19.64 55.29
N SER A 318 19.78 20.26 56.22
CA SER A 318 20.26 21.48 56.87
C SER A 318 21.47 21.24 57.80
N ALA A 319 21.63 20.01 58.31
CA ALA A 319 22.76 19.64 59.18
C ALA A 319 24.10 19.57 58.44
N THR A 320 24.08 19.24 57.14
CA THR A 320 25.25 19.17 56.25
C THR A 320 25.05 20.06 55.03
N PRO A 321 25.02 21.40 55.20
CA PRO A 321 24.37 22.26 54.21
C PRO A 321 25.10 22.39 52.86
N SER A 322 26.39 22.03 52.82
CA SER A 322 27.21 21.99 51.61
C SER A 322 27.32 20.59 50.99
N ALA A 323 26.82 19.55 51.66
CA ALA A 323 26.87 18.19 51.14
C ALA A 323 25.75 17.94 50.10
N THR A 324 26.06 17.11 49.11
CA THR A 324 25.16 16.72 48.02
C THR A 324 24.85 15.22 48.11
N TYR A 325 23.63 14.81 47.78
CA TYR A 325 23.21 13.40 47.86
C TYR A 325 22.41 13.02 46.60
N PRO A 326 23.09 12.86 45.44
CA PRO A 326 22.43 12.52 44.17
C PRO A 326 21.93 11.09 44.20
N ASN A 327 20.69 10.87 43.77
CA ASN A 327 20.05 9.55 43.73
C ASN A 327 20.18 8.76 45.07
N GLY A 328 20.36 9.44 46.20
CA GLY A 328 20.56 8.81 47.51
C GLY A 328 22.00 8.40 47.87
N SER A 329 23.00 8.63 47.01
CA SER A 329 24.41 8.28 47.29
C SER A 329 25.02 9.10 48.43
N GLY A 330 25.84 8.45 49.29
CA GLY A 330 26.52 9.06 50.43
C GLY A 330 25.73 9.06 51.75
N TRP A 331 24.75 8.17 51.90
CA TRP A 331 23.82 8.14 53.04
C TRP A 331 23.73 6.77 53.77
N ASN A 332 23.44 6.81 55.08
CA ASN A 332 23.16 5.66 55.96
C ASN A 332 21.83 4.93 55.64
N SER A 333 21.75 4.21 54.52
CA SER A 333 20.62 3.30 54.25
C SER A 333 21.14 1.92 53.88
N SER A 334 20.48 0.88 54.39
CA SER A 334 20.65 -0.49 53.89
C SER A 334 20.03 -0.70 52.51
N ASN A 335 19.19 0.24 52.05
CA ASN A 335 18.58 0.26 50.72
C ASN A 335 18.56 1.68 50.11
N PRO A 336 19.45 2.00 49.13
CA PRO A 336 19.49 3.31 48.49
C PRO A 336 18.22 3.68 47.69
N ALA A 337 17.45 2.69 47.23
CA ALA A 337 16.18 2.89 46.53
C ALA A 337 15.05 3.41 47.46
N ASP A 338 15.28 3.34 48.77
CA ASP A 338 14.34 3.74 49.80
C ASP A 338 14.70 5.12 50.38
N GLU A 339 13.90 6.08 49.92
CA GLU A 339 13.18 7.05 50.74
C GLU A 339 13.59 8.52 50.71
N PRO A 340 13.18 9.27 49.67
CA PRO A 340 12.97 10.71 49.74
C PRO A 340 12.33 11.15 51.07
N ARG A 341 12.81 12.28 51.60
CA ARG A 341 12.48 12.77 52.94
C ARG A 341 12.00 14.21 52.94
N VAL A 342 11.14 14.49 53.91
CA VAL A 342 10.63 15.82 54.21
C VAL A 342 10.57 16.01 55.72
N GLY A 343 10.99 17.18 56.20
CA GLY A 343 10.85 17.59 57.60
C GLY A 343 12.07 17.25 58.46
N TYR A 344 11.95 17.47 59.77
CA TYR A 344 13.09 17.42 60.70
C TYR A 344 13.40 16.00 61.19
N ASN A 345 14.55 15.45 60.83
CA ASN A 345 14.92 14.05 61.12
C ASN A 345 15.53 13.83 62.54
N GLY A 346 15.49 14.83 63.42
CA GLY A 346 16.15 14.80 64.73
C GLY A 346 17.49 15.56 64.78
N THR A 347 18.17 15.71 63.64
CA THR A 347 19.48 16.42 63.53
C THR A 347 19.42 17.65 62.61
N GLY A 348 18.52 17.65 61.63
CA GLY A 348 18.32 18.74 60.69
C GLY A 348 17.05 18.57 59.86
N ASP A 349 16.66 19.61 59.14
CA ASP A 349 15.56 19.57 58.20
C ASP A 349 15.98 18.88 56.90
N THR A 350 15.02 18.17 56.30
CA THR A 350 15.20 17.44 55.05
C THR A 350 14.22 17.90 53.98
N ALA A 351 14.68 17.88 52.74
CA ALA A 351 13.86 18.13 51.56
C ALA A 351 14.34 17.29 50.39
N SER A 352 13.44 16.98 49.45
CA SER A 352 13.74 16.12 48.30
C SER A 352 13.30 16.76 46.99
N PHE A 353 14.03 16.46 45.91
CA PHE A 353 13.78 16.93 44.56
C PHE A 353 13.64 15.75 43.60
N PHE A 354 12.73 15.88 42.64
CA PHE A 354 12.39 14.85 41.66
C PHE A 354 12.43 15.44 40.25
N ALA A 355 13.19 14.83 39.36
CA ALA A 355 13.20 15.17 37.94
C ALA A 355 12.15 14.33 37.19
N MET A 356 11.12 15.00 36.66
CA MET A 356 10.02 14.36 35.94
C MET A 356 10.13 14.59 34.43
N ASN A 357 10.04 13.50 33.66
CA ASN A 357 10.13 13.55 32.20
C ASN A 357 8.91 14.27 31.59
N THR A 358 9.16 15.28 30.75
CA THR A 358 8.14 16.01 29.97
C THR A 358 8.41 16.01 28.47
N ASN A 359 9.38 15.21 27.99
CA ASN A 359 9.65 15.05 26.56
C ASN A 359 8.40 14.60 25.81
N GLY A 360 8.07 15.27 24.71
CA GLY A 360 6.85 14.97 23.95
C GLY A 360 5.58 15.62 24.50
N LEU A 361 5.68 16.68 25.32
CA LEU A 361 4.59 17.63 25.61
C LEU A 361 4.76 18.98 24.90
N ALA A 362 5.80 19.13 24.08
CA ALA A 362 6.11 20.43 23.48
C ALA A 362 4.97 20.93 22.57
N ASN A 363 4.45 22.13 22.84
CA ASN A 363 3.26 22.72 22.19
C ASN A 363 1.91 22.05 22.51
N ALA A 364 1.85 21.14 23.49
CA ALA A 364 0.59 20.62 23.98
C ALA A 364 -0.15 21.67 24.81
N THR A 365 -1.48 21.66 24.74
CA THR A 365 -2.32 22.35 25.71
C THR A 365 -2.51 21.42 26.90
N ILE A 366 -2.05 21.82 28.07
CA ILE A 366 -2.21 21.06 29.31
C ILE A 366 -3.62 21.32 29.84
N LEU A 367 -4.39 20.25 29.98
CA LEU A 367 -5.76 20.26 30.46
C LEU A 367 -5.79 20.07 31.98
N ASP A 368 -4.99 19.15 32.51
CA ASP A 368 -4.79 18.93 33.94
C ASP A 368 -3.39 18.38 34.25
N ALA A 369 -2.95 18.53 35.51
CA ALA A 369 -1.69 17.97 35.98
C ALA A 369 -1.76 17.54 37.45
N LYS A 370 -1.25 16.34 37.72
CA LYS A 370 -1.22 15.72 39.05
C LYS A 370 0.16 15.15 39.35
N PHE A 371 0.66 15.39 40.56
CA PHE A 371 1.90 14.79 41.07
C PHE A 371 1.59 13.87 42.26
N ALA A 372 1.75 12.57 42.06
CA ALA A 372 1.47 11.54 43.05
C ALA A 372 2.74 11.05 43.72
N VAL A 373 2.68 10.89 45.04
CA VAL A 373 3.76 10.33 45.87
C VAL A 373 3.20 9.28 46.82
N VAL A 374 4.02 8.28 47.17
CA VAL A 374 3.67 7.21 48.10
C VAL A 374 4.45 7.42 49.39
N GLN A 375 3.77 7.52 50.51
CA GLN A 375 4.38 7.70 51.83
C GLN A 375 4.60 6.34 52.50
N THR A 376 5.79 6.12 53.06
CA THR A 376 6.18 4.89 53.75
C THR A 376 6.29 5.06 55.26
N HIS A 377 6.43 6.30 55.73
CA HIS A 377 6.55 6.59 57.15
C HIS A 377 6.06 8.00 57.52
N SER A 378 5.47 8.12 58.71
CA SER A 378 5.26 9.36 59.45
C SER A 378 5.76 9.19 60.88
N TYR A 379 6.37 10.23 61.43
CA TYR A 379 6.81 10.23 62.83
C TYR A 379 5.62 10.21 63.80
N GLU A 380 4.54 10.92 63.48
CA GLU A 380 3.29 10.96 64.25
C GLU A 380 2.09 10.58 63.37
N CYS A 381 1.02 10.09 63.99
CA CYS A 381 -0.20 9.64 63.30
C CYS A 381 -1.35 10.65 63.42
N SER A 382 -1.05 11.93 63.25
CA SER A 382 -2.05 13.00 63.31
C SER A 382 -1.73 14.11 62.33
N ALA A 383 -2.68 14.40 61.43
CA ALA A 383 -2.55 15.44 60.42
C ALA A 383 -2.27 16.85 61.00
N SER A 384 -2.77 17.13 62.22
CA SER A 384 -2.57 18.43 62.88
C SER A 384 -1.19 18.61 63.48
N THR A 385 -0.48 17.51 63.81
CA THR A 385 0.85 17.56 64.43
C THR A 385 1.97 17.40 63.40
N VAL A 386 1.76 16.56 62.38
CA VAL A 386 2.75 16.36 61.30
C VAL A 386 2.85 17.56 60.36
N GLY A 387 1.81 18.41 60.32
CA GLY A 387 1.78 19.57 59.45
C GLY A 387 1.76 19.27 57.95
N PRO A 388 1.73 20.32 57.12
CA PRO A 388 1.64 20.17 55.68
C PRO A 388 3.00 19.82 55.07
N THR A 389 2.95 19.04 54.00
CA THR A 389 4.03 18.85 53.04
C THR A 389 3.78 19.80 51.87
N GLU A 390 4.75 20.64 51.52
CA GLU A 390 4.63 21.58 50.40
C GLU A 390 5.28 21.03 49.13
N LEU A 391 4.59 21.18 47.99
CA LEU A 391 5.14 20.93 46.66
C LEU A 391 5.59 22.26 46.04
N TRP A 392 6.79 22.28 45.49
CA TRP A 392 7.40 23.44 44.87
C TRP A 392 7.93 23.11 43.47
N SER A 393 7.93 24.10 42.60
CA SER A 393 8.76 24.11 41.40
C SER A 393 10.20 24.37 41.78
N ALA A 394 11.12 23.76 41.05
CA ALA A 394 12.55 23.92 41.26
C ALA A 394 13.30 24.08 39.93
N GLY A 395 14.52 24.63 40.00
CA GLY A 395 15.46 24.62 38.88
C GLY A 395 15.96 23.20 38.57
N GLY A 396 16.65 23.04 37.43
CA GLY A 396 17.22 21.76 37.02
C GLY A 396 18.22 21.22 38.05
N ILE A 397 18.25 19.89 38.21
CA ILE A 397 19.16 19.17 39.13
C ILE A 397 20.30 18.47 38.39
N GLU A 398 20.66 18.93 37.18
CA GLU A 398 21.82 18.41 36.45
C GLU A 398 23.13 18.59 37.22
N ASN A 399 23.18 19.60 38.09
CA ASN A 399 24.12 19.71 39.19
C ASN A 399 23.36 19.40 40.48
N THR A 400 23.78 18.36 41.20
CA THR A 400 23.12 17.95 42.44
C THR A 400 23.00 19.11 43.43
N PRO A 401 21.80 19.43 43.91
CA PRO A 401 21.65 20.47 44.92
C PRO A 401 22.20 20.02 46.27
N SER A 402 22.77 20.97 47.00
CA SER A 402 22.97 20.91 48.45
C SER A 402 21.88 21.74 49.14
N TRP A 403 21.78 21.69 50.47
CA TRP A 403 20.82 22.56 51.19
C TRP A 403 21.05 24.05 50.90
N SER A 404 22.32 24.48 50.85
CA SER A 404 22.70 25.87 50.54
C SER A 404 22.45 26.29 49.10
N THR A 405 22.36 25.33 48.16
CA THR A 405 22.22 25.59 46.72
C THR A 405 20.88 25.13 46.15
N ALA A 406 19.97 24.69 47.03
CA ALA A 406 18.66 24.14 46.70
C ALA A 406 17.83 25.09 45.81
N PRO A 407 17.44 24.68 44.59
CA PRO A 407 16.96 25.60 43.55
C PRO A 407 15.44 25.86 43.65
N TRP A 408 14.93 26.24 44.83
CA TRP A 408 13.51 26.52 45.04
C TRP A 408 13.03 27.74 44.24
N ALA A 409 11.89 27.62 43.54
CA ALA A 409 11.30 28.72 42.78
C ALA A 409 9.95 29.17 43.35
N ALA A 410 8.87 28.46 43.06
CA ALA A 410 7.51 28.83 43.48
C ALA A 410 6.75 27.64 44.08
N LYS A 411 5.99 27.90 45.14
CA LYS A 411 5.08 26.91 45.74
C LYS A 411 3.96 26.59 44.75
N LEU A 412 3.74 25.30 44.50
CA LEU A 412 2.73 24.80 43.58
C LEU A 412 1.51 24.28 44.33
N ASP A 413 1.72 23.56 45.43
CA ASP A 413 0.64 22.97 46.20
C ASP A 413 1.09 22.66 47.64
N TYR A 414 0.18 22.22 48.51
CA TYR A 414 0.50 21.66 49.82
C TYR A 414 -0.63 20.79 50.36
N ALA A 415 -0.30 19.81 51.19
CA ALA A 415 -1.29 18.98 51.88
C ALA A 415 -0.79 18.44 53.20
N SER A 416 -1.69 18.26 54.16
CA SER A 416 -1.41 17.61 55.43
C SER A 416 -1.92 16.17 55.40
N PHE A 417 -1.00 15.22 55.38
CA PHE A 417 -1.28 13.78 55.41
C PHE A 417 -0.23 13.05 56.26
N TYR A 418 -0.59 11.88 56.80
CA TYR A 418 0.22 11.02 57.67
C TYR A 418 -0.08 9.54 57.38
N GLY A 419 0.81 8.62 57.79
CA GLY A 419 0.66 7.18 57.61
C GLY A 419 1.88 6.50 56.98
N GLY A 420 1.65 5.41 56.24
CA GLY A 420 2.66 4.68 55.47
C GLY A 420 3.17 3.40 56.13
N ASN A 421 3.03 3.24 57.45
CA ASN A 421 3.42 2.03 58.17
C ASN A 421 2.19 1.33 58.78
N ASP A 422 1.81 0.18 58.23
CA ASP A 422 0.58 -0.54 58.64
C ASP A 422 0.55 -0.98 60.11
N GLN A 423 1.71 -1.13 60.75
CA GLN A 423 1.82 -1.63 62.12
C GLN A 423 1.85 -0.51 63.15
N PHE A 424 2.53 0.61 62.85
CA PHE A 424 2.80 1.68 63.81
C PHE A 424 2.03 2.96 63.51
N CYS A 425 1.76 3.24 62.24
CA CYS A 425 1.06 4.44 61.80
C CYS A 425 0.16 4.14 60.59
N PRO A 426 -0.94 3.39 60.80
CA PRO A 426 -1.89 3.11 59.73
C PRO A 426 -2.53 4.43 59.28
N GLY A 427 -2.51 4.71 57.99
CA GLY A 427 -2.96 5.98 57.41
C GLY A 427 -2.74 6.03 55.90
N ASP A 428 -2.85 7.21 55.32
CA ASP A 428 -2.71 7.41 53.88
C ASP A 428 -1.32 6.97 53.40
N LYS A 429 -1.28 6.02 52.47
CA LYS A 429 -0.04 5.53 51.85
C LYS A 429 0.42 6.39 50.67
N GLY A 430 -0.27 7.50 50.37
CA GLY A 430 0.12 8.39 49.29
C GLY A 430 -0.77 9.63 49.19
N HIS A 431 -0.30 10.62 48.45
CA HIS A 431 -1.00 11.87 48.20
C HIS A 431 -0.83 12.32 46.74
N ASP A 432 -1.91 12.85 46.17
CA ASP A 432 -1.97 13.38 44.82
C ASP A 432 -2.08 14.91 44.88
N PHE A 433 -0.99 15.61 44.59
CA PHE A 433 -1.00 17.07 44.48
C PHE A 433 -1.63 17.48 43.15
N THR A 434 -2.62 18.36 43.19
CA THR A 434 -3.34 18.87 42.02
C THR A 434 -3.74 20.31 42.27
N SER A 435 -3.18 21.23 41.50
CA SER A 435 -3.48 22.66 41.62
C SER A 435 -3.37 23.41 40.29
N PRO A 436 -4.05 24.56 40.13
CA PRO A 436 -3.86 25.42 38.96
C PRO A 436 -2.41 25.87 38.77
N ALA A 437 -1.63 26.01 39.86
CA ALA A 437 -0.23 26.38 39.79
C ALA A 437 0.64 25.23 39.26
N LEU A 438 0.37 23.99 39.67
CA LEU A 438 1.04 22.81 39.11
C LEU A 438 0.73 22.68 37.60
N LYS A 439 -0.54 22.79 37.21
CA LYS A 439 -0.95 22.81 35.80
C LYS A 439 -0.21 23.89 35.01
N ALA A 440 -0.16 25.12 35.52
CA ALA A 440 0.55 26.22 34.86
C ALA A 440 2.07 25.99 34.74
N TYR A 441 2.68 25.33 35.73
CA TYR A 441 4.10 24.97 35.68
C TYR A 441 4.38 23.91 34.61
N VAL A 442 3.52 22.90 34.49
CA VAL A 442 3.60 21.89 33.41
C VAL A 442 3.34 22.53 32.04
N GLN A 443 2.37 23.44 31.92
CA GLN A 443 2.14 24.20 30.68
C GLN A 443 3.38 25.00 30.29
N LYS A 444 4.03 25.68 31.24
CA LYS A 444 5.27 26.40 30.96
C LYS A 444 6.38 25.46 30.46
N ALA A 445 6.48 24.25 31.00
CA ALA A 445 7.43 23.24 30.51
C ALA A 445 7.10 22.79 29.07
N ALA A 446 5.81 22.64 28.74
CA ALA A 446 5.34 22.33 27.39
C ALA A 446 5.62 23.46 26.38
N ASP A 447 5.34 24.71 26.74
CA ASP A 447 5.54 25.89 25.87
C ASP A 447 7.02 26.12 25.55
N ASN A 448 7.91 25.79 26.49
CA ASN A 448 9.36 25.99 26.35
C ASN A 448 10.12 24.71 25.97
N GLY A 449 9.45 23.57 25.81
CA GLY A 449 10.06 22.31 25.40
C GLY A 449 11.16 21.80 26.36
N TRP A 450 11.00 21.96 27.68
CA TRP A 450 12.08 21.67 28.65
C TRP A 450 12.55 20.21 28.68
N GLY A 451 11.71 19.25 28.27
CA GLY A 451 12.02 17.81 28.25
C GLY A 451 12.14 17.15 29.62
N THR A 452 12.41 17.90 30.68
CA THR A 452 12.36 17.52 32.09
C THR A 452 11.96 18.72 32.92
N LEU A 453 11.09 18.53 33.92
CA LEU A 453 10.81 19.52 34.96
C LEU A 453 11.23 19.00 36.33
N VAL A 454 11.47 19.88 37.30
CA VAL A 454 11.87 19.47 38.64
C VAL A 454 10.83 19.92 39.66
N LEU A 455 10.40 18.99 40.51
CA LEU A 455 9.52 19.21 41.63
C LEU A 455 10.27 18.98 42.93
N GLY A 456 10.14 19.89 43.89
CA GLY A 456 10.72 19.75 45.23
C GLY A 456 9.65 19.61 46.29
N MET A 457 9.91 18.82 47.33
CA MET A 457 9.06 18.65 48.49
C MET A 457 9.79 19.07 49.77
N ARG A 458 9.13 19.87 50.60
CA ARG A 458 9.67 20.31 51.91
C ARG A 458 8.56 20.55 52.93
N ALA A 459 8.95 20.61 54.21
CA ALA A 459 8.09 21.13 55.25
C ALA A 459 8.12 22.68 55.23
N PRO A 460 7.04 23.37 55.61
CA PRO A 460 7.06 24.81 55.78
C PRO A 460 8.08 25.23 56.85
N SER A 461 8.65 26.42 56.72
CA SER A 461 9.66 26.94 57.65
C SER A 461 9.19 26.96 59.12
N GLY A 462 7.90 27.14 59.38
CA GLY A 462 7.32 27.07 60.72
C GLY A 462 7.36 25.68 61.38
N TYR A 463 7.72 24.63 60.64
CA TYR A 463 7.90 23.26 61.12
C TYR A 463 9.38 22.84 61.16
N SER A 464 10.30 23.78 60.91
CA SER A 464 11.74 23.54 61.07
C SER A 464 12.05 23.15 62.51
N GLY A 465 12.84 22.09 62.70
CA GLY A 465 13.15 21.58 64.04
C GLY A 465 12.04 20.74 64.70
N ASN A 466 10.88 20.57 64.05
CA ASN A 466 9.78 19.78 64.58
C ASN A 466 9.84 18.33 64.09
N THR A 467 10.29 17.42 64.95
CA THR A 467 10.39 15.98 64.65
C THR A 467 9.06 15.36 64.21
N ALA A 468 7.92 15.89 64.68
CA ALA A 468 6.60 15.40 64.27
C ALA A 468 6.34 15.56 62.76
N ALA A 469 6.99 16.52 62.10
CA ALA A 469 6.81 16.78 60.68
C ALA A 469 7.60 15.84 59.75
N TYR A 470 8.41 14.94 60.31
CA TYR A 470 9.26 14.04 59.54
C TYR A 470 8.47 12.94 58.83
N LYS A 471 8.67 12.85 57.52
CA LYS A 471 7.99 11.90 56.62
C LYS A 471 8.99 11.29 55.64
N ARG A 472 8.71 10.05 55.23
CA ARG A 472 9.49 9.29 54.24
C ARG A 472 8.57 8.79 53.13
N PHE A 473 9.09 8.76 51.90
CA PHE A 473 8.32 8.47 50.69
C PHE A 473 9.02 7.43 49.84
N ARG A 474 8.31 6.55 49.14
CA ARG A 474 8.93 5.67 48.14
C ARG A 474 9.53 6.52 47.01
N ASN A 475 10.69 6.12 46.48
CA ASN A 475 11.32 6.78 45.33
C ASN A 475 10.63 6.45 43.98
N ASP A 476 9.31 6.62 43.92
CA ASP A 476 8.51 6.33 42.75
C ASP A 476 7.42 7.40 42.55
N PRO A 477 7.82 8.67 42.36
CA PRO A 477 6.86 9.72 42.09
C PRO A 477 6.24 9.52 40.70
N VAL A 478 4.99 9.96 40.54
CA VAL A 478 4.28 9.91 39.25
C VAL A 478 3.77 11.31 38.89
N LEU A 479 4.14 11.79 37.71
CA LEU A 479 3.55 12.99 37.10
C LEU A 479 2.53 12.54 36.06
N GLU A 480 1.25 12.74 36.35
CA GLU A 480 0.13 12.46 35.46
C GLU A 480 -0.33 13.79 34.83
N VAL A 481 -0.46 13.82 33.51
CA VAL A 481 -0.78 15.04 32.75
C VAL A 481 -1.84 14.70 31.70
N ASP A 482 -2.97 15.39 31.77
CA ASP A 482 -3.97 15.36 30.71
C ASP A 482 -3.66 16.50 29.73
N TYR A 483 -3.57 16.18 28.45
CA TYR A 483 -3.17 17.14 27.43
C TYR A 483 -3.88 16.91 26.09
N ASN A 484 -3.85 17.94 25.26
CA ASN A 484 -4.34 17.90 23.88
C ASN A 484 -3.45 18.74 22.95
N TYR A 485 -3.17 18.23 21.76
CA TYR A 485 -2.52 18.93 20.67
C TYR A 485 -3.56 19.54 19.74
N LYS A 486 -3.18 20.64 19.07
CA LYS A 486 -4.04 21.17 18.02
C LYS A 486 -3.98 20.26 16.80
N PRO A 487 -5.12 19.94 16.17
CA PRO A 487 -5.09 19.24 14.89
C PRO A 487 -4.48 20.14 13.81
N VAL A 488 -4.09 19.53 12.70
CA VAL A 488 -3.44 20.17 11.55
C VAL A 488 -4.07 19.73 10.23
N VAL A 489 -3.97 20.60 9.24
CA VAL A 489 -4.27 20.29 7.83
C VAL A 489 -2.93 20.15 7.11
N ASP A 490 -2.52 18.93 6.82
CA ASP A 490 -1.23 18.62 6.18
C ASP A 490 -1.28 18.86 4.65
N GLY A 491 -2.48 18.90 4.05
CA GLY A 491 -2.66 19.17 2.62
C GLY A 491 -4.14 19.34 2.25
N HIS A 492 -4.42 20.04 1.15
CA HIS A 492 -5.79 20.25 0.66
C HIS A 492 -5.79 20.52 -0.85
N ALA A 493 -6.81 20.06 -1.57
CA ALA A 493 -6.95 20.20 -3.01
C ALA A 493 -8.42 20.10 -3.46
N ALA A 494 -8.71 20.56 -4.67
CA ALA A 494 -10.02 20.44 -5.31
C ALA A 494 -9.93 19.66 -6.63
N TYR A 495 -11.00 18.96 -6.99
CA TYR A 495 -11.10 18.13 -8.19
C TYR A 495 -12.48 18.27 -8.84
N GLU A 496 -12.58 18.15 -10.17
CA GLU A 496 -13.87 18.15 -10.86
C GLU A 496 -14.64 16.85 -10.57
N GLY A 497 -15.94 16.98 -10.33
CA GLY A 497 -16.82 15.85 -10.07
C GLY A 497 -16.57 15.16 -8.73
N SER A 498 -16.42 13.84 -8.76
CA SER A 498 -16.14 13.00 -7.59
C SER A 498 -14.64 12.71 -7.51
N TRP A 499 -14.13 12.57 -6.29
CA TRP A 499 -12.73 12.23 -6.06
C TRP A 499 -12.60 10.85 -5.43
N THR A 500 -11.62 10.07 -5.90
CA THR A 500 -11.25 8.78 -5.31
C THR A 500 -9.78 8.80 -4.90
N PRO A 501 -9.41 8.37 -3.68
CA PRO A 501 -8.01 8.27 -3.29
C PRO A 501 -7.24 7.40 -4.30
N SER A 502 -6.14 7.93 -4.84
CA SER A 502 -5.24 7.26 -5.81
C SER A 502 -5.86 6.88 -7.17
N GLY A 503 -7.04 7.40 -7.51
CA GLY A 503 -7.60 7.24 -8.86
C GLY A 503 -6.80 8.01 -9.92
N ASP A 504 -6.52 7.37 -11.04
CA ASP A 504 -5.91 7.92 -12.25
C ASP A 504 -6.82 8.92 -12.97
N GLY A 505 -8.15 8.80 -12.79
CA GLY A 505 -9.15 9.72 -13.34
C GLY A 505 -9.39 11.03 -12.57
N ASN A 506 -8.63 11.34 -11.52
CA ASN A 506 -8.85 12.55 -10.72
C ASN A 506 -8.38 13.82 -11.46
N LYS A 507 -9.31 14.64 -11.94
CA LYS A 507 -9.02 15.91 -12.60
C LYS A 507 -8.89 17.06 -11.60
N ALA A 508 -7.66 17.50 -11.33
CA ALA A 508 -7.39 18.58 -10.37
C ALA A 508 -7.96 19.93 -10.83
N VAL A 509 -8.46 20.72 -9.88
CA VAL A 509 -8.91 22.11 -10.06
C VAL A 509 -7.95 23.02 -9.30
N PRO A 510 -6.95 23.62 -9.97
CA PRO A 510 -6.08 24.61 -9.36
C PRO A 510 -6.86 25.83 -8.86
N CYS A 511 -6.26 26.61 -7.96
CA CYS A 511 -6.89 27.86 -7.54
C CYS A 511 -7.00 28.85 -8.72
N ALA A 512 -8.12 29.58 -8.76
CA ALA A 512 -8.49 30.53 -9.79
C ALA A 512 -8.73 29.93 -11.20
N THR A 513 -9.12 28.66 -11.30
CA THR A 513 -9.57 28.04 -12.56
C THR A 513 -11.08 27.97 -12.67
N ALA A 514 -11.59 27.86 -13.90
CA ALA A 514 -13.00 27.65 -14.19
C ALA A 514 -13.35 26.16 -14.23
N ILE A 515 -14.56 25.81 -13.81
CA ILE A 515 -15.18 24.49 -14.01
C ILE A 515 -16.52 24.68 -14.72
N GLY A 516 -16.91 23.68 -15.51
CA GLY A 516 -18.13 23.66 -16.29
C GLY A 516 -19.37 23.27 -15.49
N ASN A 517 -20.25 22.51 -16.14
CA ASN A 517 -21.41 21.87 -15.51
C ASN A 517 -21.08 20.64 -14.63
N SER A 518 -19.87 20.57 -14.07
CA SER A 518 -19.46 19.49 -13.15
C SER A 518 -19.72 19.84 -11.69
N GLY A 519 -19.79 18.83 -10.83
CA GLY A 519 -19.59 19.04 -9.39
C GLY A 519 -18.13 19.40 -9.07
N ILE A 520 -17.84 19.64 -7.81
CA ILE A 520 -16.45 19.79 -7.32
C ILE A 520 -16.27 18.98 -6.04
N ALA A 521 -15.21 18.18 -5.97
CA ALA A 521 -14.77 17.50 -4.76
C ALA A 521 -13.69 18.34 -4.08
N LEU A 522 -13.89 18.63 -2.79
CA LEU A 522 -12.92 19.30 -1.93
C LEU A 522 -12.32 18.28 -0.99
N THR A 523 -10.99 18.28 -0.91
CA THR A 523 -10.22 17.27 -0.15
C THR A 523 -9.28 17.94 0.83
N ALA A 524 -9.07 17.28 1.97
CA ALA A 524 -8.11 17.71 2.97
C ALA A 524 -7.50 16.50 3.70
N LYS A 525 -6.17 16.46 3.78
CA LYS A 525 -5.46 15.54 4.64
C LYS A 525 -5.35 16.18 6.01
N VAL A 526 -6.06 15.62 6.98
CA VAL A 526 -6.17 16.16 8.33
C VAL A 526 -5.55 15.18 9.32
N ARG A 527 -4.83 15.72 10.30
CA ARG A 527 -4.15 14.92 11.30
C ARG A 527 -4.28 15.58 12.66
N ASP A 528 -4.53 14.75 13.64
CA ASP A 528 -4.41 15.09 15.04
C ASP A 528 -3.17 14.37 15.60
N PRO A 529 -2.18 15.09 16.17
CA PRO A 529 -1.04 14.47 16.83
C PRO A 529 -1.42 13.52 17.97
N ASP A 530 -2.57 13.71 18.62
CA ASP A 530 -3.09 12.79 19.64
C ASP A 530 -3.66 11.50 19.07
N GLY A 531 -3.89 11.45 17.75
CA GLY A 531 -4.41 10.26 17.08
C GLY A 531 -5.92 10.28 16.90
N GLY A 532 -6.55 9.10 16.93
CA GLY A 532 -8.01 9.00 16.91
C GLY A 532 -8.65 9.49 15.61
N SER A 533 -9.71 10.30 15.72
CA SER A 533 -10.50 10.78 14.58
C SER A 533 -10.68 12.30 14.59
N VAL A 534 -10.57 12.90 13.40
CA VAL A 534 -10.57 14.35 13.18
C VAL A 534 -11.59 14.71 12.09
N ASP A 535 -12.31 15.80 12.30
CA ASP A 535 -13.20 16.41 11.31
C ASP A 535 -12.43 17.35 10.40
N ALA A 536 -12.56 17.19 9.08
CA ALA A 536 -12.29 18.27 8.13
C ALA A 536 -13.57 19.07 7.92
N VAL A 537 -13.54 20.37 8.21
CA VAL A 537 -14.67 21.29 8.05
C VAL A 537 -14.40 22.22 6.88
N PHE A 538 -15.10 22.00 5.79
CA PHE A 538 -15.02 22.78 4.56
C PHE A 538 -16.01 23.93 4.61
N THR A 539 -15.58 25.13 4.25
CA THR A 539 -16.46 26.29 4.07
C THR A 539 -16.34 26.77 2.65
N VAL A 540 -17.45 26.80 1.92
CA VAL A 540 -17.55 27.32 0.55
C VAL A 540 -18.43 28.55 0.54
N LYS A 541 -17.95 29.65 -0.04
CA LYS A 541 -18.66 30.92 -0.15
C LYS A 541 -18.79 31.34 -1.60
N ASN A 542 -19.94 31.90 -1.97
CA ASN A 542 -20.14 32.53 -3.27
C ASN A 542 -19.51 33.95 -3.29
N SER A 543 -19.64 34.65 -4.42
CA SER A 543 -19.13 36.02 -4.61
C SER A 543 -19.76 37.07 -3.68
N SER A 544 -20.94 36.82 -3.11
CA SER A 544 -21.55 37.69 -2.08
C SER A 544 -21.04 37.40 -0.67
N GLY A 545 -20.13 36.43 -0.50
CA GLY A 545 -19.62 35.99 0.80
C GLY A 545 -20.53 35.04 1.57
N SER A 546 -21.67 34.64 1.00
CA SER A 546 -22.64 33.74 1.61
C SER A 546 -22.18 32.29 1.53
N ALA A 547 -22.31 31.55 2.63
CA ALA A 547 -21.99 30.13 2.67
C ALA A 547 -22.94 29.31 1.80
N VAL A 548 -22.39 28.37 1.04
CA VAL A 548 -23.14 27.45 0.17
C VAL A 548 -23.28 26.11 0.89
N THR A 549 -24.52 25.70 1.14
CA THR A 549 -24.84 24.40 1.75
C THR A 549 -25.18 23.36 0.69
N PHE A 550 -24.88 22.10 0.96
CA PHE A 550 -25.10 21.00 0.03
C PHE A 550 -25.57 19.73 0.76
N SER A 551 -26.33 18.88 0.06
CA SER A 551 -26.90 17.61 0.55
C SER A 551 -27.01 16.65 -0.64
N PRO A 552 -26.72 15.33 -0.49
CA PRO A 552 -26.51 14.58 0.76
C PRO A 552 -25.15 14.77 1.42
N ASN A 553 -24.19 15.39 0.75
CA ASN A 553 -22.83 15.55 1.26
C ASN A 553 -22.77 16.74 2.22
N ALA A 554 -22.32 16.55 3.46
CA ALA A 554 -22.18 17.62 4.43
C ALA A 554 -20.88 18.42 4.20
N SER A 555 -20.82 19.65 4.74
CA SER A 555 -19.59 20.47 4.77
C SER A 555 -18.51 19.92 5.71
N THR A 556 -18.83 18.92 6.52
CA THR A 556 -17.91 18.29 7.46
C THR A 556 -17.75 16.82 7.13
N LYS A 557 -16.51 16.34 7.15
CA LYS A 557 -16.19 14.93 6.98
C LYS A 557 -15.24 14.45 8.08
N ARG A 558 -15.70 13.48 8.86
CA ARG A 558 -14.90 12.77 9.86
C ARG A 558 -14.03 11.71 9.21
N VAL A 559 -12.74 11.69 9.56
CA VAL A 559 -11.79 10.65 9.15
C VAL A 559 -10.90 10.23 10.32
N THR A 560 -10.20 9.11 10.17
CA THR A 560 -9.11 8.75 11.10
C THR A 560 -7.94 9.72 10.90
N SER A 561 -7.27 10.08 11.99
CA SER A 561 -6.11 10.97 11.95
C SER A 561 -5.08 10.53 10.89
N GLY A 562 -4.62 11.48 10.07
CA GLY A 562 -3.68 11.26 8.96
C GLY A 562 -4.31 10.84 7.63
N GLN A 563 -5.63 10.61 7.58
CA GLN A 563 -6.34 10.23 6.35
C GLN A 563 -6.89 11.43 5.58
N TRP A 564 -7.22 11.19 4.30
CA TRP A 564 -7.90 12.16 3.45
C TRP A 564 -9.40 12.21 3.72
N ALA A 565 -9.91 13.38 4.04
CA ALA A 565 -11.32 13.71 4.02
C ALA A 565 -11.69 14.28 2.64
N SER A 566 -12.89 13.93 2.15
CA SER A 566 -13.43 14.45 0.90
C SER A 566 -14.92 14.75 1.03
N VAL A 567 -15.34 15.88 0.46
CA VAL A 567 -16.73 16.28 0.30
C VAL A 567 -16.97 16.68 -1.15
N THR A 568 -18.04 16.18 -1.77
CA THR A 568 -18.40 16.53 -3.15
C THR A 568 -19.60 17.45 -3.17
N MET A 569 -19.43 18.64 -3.73
CA MET A 569 -20.52 19.55 -4.06
C MET A 569 -21.12 19.18 -5.42
N PRO A 570 -22.40 18.83 -5.49
CA PRO A 570 -23.06 18.56 -6.76
C PRO A 570 -23.20 19.81 -7.63
N ALA A 571 -23.10 19.66 -8.96
CA ALA A 571 -23.23 20.75 -9.93
C ALA A 571 -24.49 21.62 -9.74
N LYS A 572 -25.62 21.00 -9.35
CA LYS A 572 -26.89 21.71 -9.10
C LYS A 572 -26.81 22.76 -7.98
N ASN A 573 -25.86 22.61 -7.05
CA ASN A 573 -25.64 23.55 -5.95
C ASN A 573 -24.68 24.70 -6.35
N LEU A 574 -24.16 24.67 -7.57
CA LEU A 574 -23.24 25.64 -8.12
C LEU A 574 -23.93 26.37 -9.29
N THR A 575 -24.14 27.67 -9.12
CA THR A 575 -24.63 28.59 -10.16
C THR A 575 -23.45 29.31 -10.80
N ASN A 576 -23.65 29.99 -11.93
CA ASN A 576 -22.59 30.81 -12.52
C ASN A 576 -22.05 31.84 -11.52
N GLY A 577 -20.73 31.91 -11.41
CA GLY A 577 -20.07 32.86 -10.53
C GLY A 577 -18.77 32.32 -9.93
N THR A 578 -18.12 33.17 -9.14
CA THR A 578 -16.89 32.82 -8.44
C THR A 578 -17.18 32.35 -7.03
N TYR A 579 -16.52 31.28 -6.62
CA TYR A 579 -16.58 30.69 -5.30
C TYR A 579 -15.21 30.72 -4.65
N THR A 580 -15.20 30.76 -3.33
CA THR A 580 -14.01 30.58 -2.51
C THR A 580 -14.26 29.44 -1.53
N TRP A 581 -13.22 28.67 -1.23
CA TRP A 581 -13.31 27.64 -0.22
C TRP A 581 -12.10 27.64 0.71
N THR A 582 -12.34 27.18 1.93
CA THR A 582 -11.34 27.00 2.99
C THR A 582 -11.64 25.71 3.73
N VAL A 583 -10.65 25.18 4.43
CA VAL A 583 -10.81 24.04 5.32
C VAL A 583 -10.05 24.28 6.62
N TYR A 584 -10.56 23.73 7.72
CA TYR A 584 -9.81 23.56 8.96
C TYR A 584 -10.09 22.18 9.54
N ALA A 585 -9.19 21.69 10.37
CA ALA A 585 -9.34 20.45 11.11
C ALA A 585 -9.91 20.72 12.52
N LYS A 586 -10.77 19.83 13.01
CA LYS A 586 -11.32 19.88 14.36
C LYS A 586 -11.26 18.50 15.00
N ASP A 587 -10.72 18.42 16.20
CA ASP A 587 -10.61 17.18 16.97
C ASP A 587 -11.90 16.86 17.75
N ASN A 588 -11.86 15.93 18.71
CA ASN A 588 -13.03 15.55 19.50
C ASN A 588 -13.27 16.48 20.70
N GLU A 589 -12.22 17.17 21.11
CA GLU A 589 -12.12 18.13 22.21
C GLU A 589 -12.65 19.50 21.77
N ASN A 590 -12.93 19.65 20.47
CA ASN A 590 -13.32 20.88 19.76
C ASN A 590 -12.20 21.91 19.61
N THR A 591 -10.94 21.49 19.75
CA THR A 591 -9.80 22.29 19.32
C THR A 591 -9.73 22.30 17.80
N THR A 592 -9.32 23.44 17.25
CA THR A 592 -9.28 23.67 15.81
C THR A 592 -7.87 23.99 15.34
N SER A 593 -7.55 23.54 14.14
CA SER A 593 -6.40 24.04 13.40
C SER A 593 -6.65 25.48 12.96
N PRO A 594 -5.60 26.22 12.59
CA PRO A 594 -5.77 27.39 11.73
C PRO A 594 -6.53 27.02 10.45
N THR A 595 -7.37 27.93 9.97
CA THR A 595 -8.03 27.80 8.66
C THR A 595 -7.01 27.98 7.54
N THR A 596 -7.11 27.16 6.49
CA THR A 596 -6.26 27.29 5.30
C THR A 596 -6.45 28.65 4.61
N ALA A 597 -5.48 29.04 3.78
CA ALA A 597 -5.70 30.12 2.83
C ALA A 597 -6.90 29.81 1.93
N ALA A 598 -7.64 30.86 1.53
CA ALA A 598 -8.78 30.70 0.65
C ALA A 598 -8.33 30.40 -0.78
N CYS A 599 -8.90 29.36 -1.37
CA CYS A 599 -8.72 29.02 -2.78
C CYS A 599 -10.01 29.35 -3.55
N SER A 600 -9.91 29.89 -4.77
CA SER A 600 -11.06 30.24 -5.59
C SER A 600 -11.24 29.31 -6.78
N PHE A 601 -12.48 29.19 -7.27
CA PHE A 601 -12.80 28.63 -8.58
C PHE A 601 -14.00 29.39 -9.16
N THR A 602 -14.12 29.41 -10.48
CA THR A 602 -15.26 29.99 -11.17
C THR A 602 -16.11 28.88 -11.76
N VAL A 603 -17.43 28.97 -11.61
CA VAL A 603 -18.36 28.06 -12.28
C VAL A 603 -18.92 28.78 -13.48
N ASP A 604 -18.74 28.18 -14.65
CA ASP A 604 -19.31 28.60 -15.90
C ASP A 604 -20.14 27.46 -16.50
N ARG A 605 -21.45 27.66 -16.56
CA ARG A 605 -22.42 26.68 -17.03
C ARG A 605 -22.90 26.96 -18.44
N ILE A 606 -22.40 28.02 -19.08
CA ILE A 606 -22.82 28.46 -20.40
C ILE A 606 -21.76 27.99 -21.40
N GLY A 607 -22.10 27.02 -22.23
CA GLY A 607 -21.22 26.60 -23.32
C GLY A 607 -21.34 27.46 -24.58
N PRO A 608 -20.48 27.22 -25.59
CA PRO A 608 -20.53 27.91 -26.86
C PRO A 608 -21.90 27.80 -27.52
N ASN A 609 -22.63 28.91 -27.69
CA ASN A 609 -24.03 28.88 -28.14
C ASN A 609 -24.22 28.76 -29.67
N LYS A 610 -23.17 28.40 -30.42
CA LYS A 610 -23.20 28.22 -31.88
C LYS A 610 -22.64 26.85 -32.25
N PRO A 611 -23.18 26.17 -33.28
CA PRO A 611 -22.59 24.95 -33.81
C PRO A 611 -21.25 25.22 -34.49
N VAL A 612 -20.52 24.16 -34.77
CA VAL A 612 -19.22 24.22 -35.45
C VAL A 612 -19.44 24.40 -36.95
N SER A 613 -18.83 25.42 -37.53
CA SER A 613 -18.79 25.58 -38.98
C SER A 613 -17.66 24.73 -39.55
N VAL A 614 -17.95 23.92 -40.58
CA VAL A 614 -17.00 23.02 -41.23
C VAL A 614 -16.83 23.43 -42.70
N TYR A 615 -15.58 23.55 -43.14
CA TYR A 615 -15.23 23.95 -44.51
C TYR A 615 -14.24 22.96 -45.14
N ASP A 616 -14.36 22.73 -46.44
CA ASP A 616 -13.33 22.00 -47.21
C ASP A 616 -12.09 22.89 -47.35
N VAL A 617 -10.92 22.37 -46.98
CA VAL A 617 -9.65 23.10 -47.12
C VAL A 617 -9.26 23.30 -48.58
N LYS A 618 -9.72 22.44 -49.50
CA LYS A 618 -9.39 22.47 -50.93
C LYS A 618 -9.85 23.75 -51.61
N ASP A 619 -11.05 24.22 -51.31
CA ASP A 619 -11.66 25.38 -51.98
C ASP A 619 -12.28 26.41 -51.02
N GLY A 620 -12.33 26.12 -49.71
CA GLY A 620 -12.87 27.01 -48.68
C GLY A 620 -14.40 27.05 -48.62
N SER A 621 -15.10 26.19 -49.38
CA SER A 621 -16.55 26.09 -49.34
C SER A 621 -17.04 25.36 -48.08
N PRO A 622 -18.31 25.55 -47.65
CA PRO A 622 -18.88 24.76 -46.56
C PRO A 622 -18.86 23.27 -46.91
N ALA A 623 -18.39 22.41 -46.01
CA ALA A 623 -18.32 20.98 -46.27
C ALA A 623 -19.73 20.33 -46.24
N GLY A 624 -19.90 19.25 -47.00
CA GLY A 624 -21.11 18.43 -47.01
C GLY A 624 -22.19 18.92 -47.99
N GLN A 625 -21.83 19.75 -48.96
CA GLN A 625 -22.77 20.12 -50.03
C GLN A 625 -23.00 18.93 -50.96
N GLU A 626 -24.17 18.84 -51.60
CA GLU A 626 -24.50 17.74 -52.54
C GLU A 626 -23.52 17.64 -53.72
N THR A 627 -22.93 18.78 -54.11
CA THR A 627 -21.89 18.88 -55.14
C THR A 627 -20.52 18.42 -54.67
N ASP A 628 -20.30 18.30 -53.36
CA ASP A 628 -19.06 17.79 -52.81
C ASP A 628 -18.95 16.30 -53.12
N LYS A 629 -17.72 15.88 -53.36
CA LYS A 629 -17.39 14.52 -53.75
C LYS A 629 -16.10 14.13 -53.05
N TYR A 630 -16.23 13.62 -51.84
CA TYR A 630 -15.10 13.17 -51.02
C TYR A 630 -14.74 11.72 -51.37
N PRO A 631 -13.48 11.40 -51.65
CA PRO A 631 -13.10 10.02 -51.94
C PRO A 631 -13.25 9.13 -50.68
N ALA A 632 -14.11 8.11 -50.73
CA ALA A 632 -14.19 7.12 -49.66
C ALA A 632 -12.85 6.39 -49.47
N ARG A 633 -12.53 6.06 -48.21
CA ARG A 633 -11.26 5.46 -47.73
C ARG A 633 -10.00 6.30 -47.97
N LYS A 634 -10.12 7.55 -48.41
CA LYS A 634 -8.99 8.48 -48.57
C LYS A 634 -9.11 9.67 -47.64
N SER A 635 -7.98 10.07 -47.09
CA SER A 635 -7.93 11.23 -46.20
C SER A 635 -8.19 12.54 -46.94
N VAL A 636 -8.98 13.40 -46.32
CA VAL A 636 -9.27 14.77 -46.75
C VAL A 636 -9.03 15.73 -45.59
N GLN A 637 -8.76 17.00 -45.88
CA GLN A 637 -8.59 18.02 -44.84
C GLN A 637 -9.83 18.88 -44.72
N LEU A 638 -10.34 19.01 -43.50
CA LEU A 638 -11.46 19.87 -43.17
C LEU A 638 -11.02 20.94 -42.17
N LYS A 639 -11.64 22.11 -42.23
CA LYS A 639 -11.40 23.22 -41.32
C LYS A 639 -12.63 23.49 -40.47
N PHE A 640 -12.46 23.43 -39.16
CA PHE A 640 -13.47 23.77 -38.15
C PHE A 640 -13.35 25.24 -37.75
N GLY A 641 -14.47 25.84 -37.39
CA GLY A 641 -14.53 27.18 -36.84
C GLY A 641 -15.73 27.39 -35.94
N ASN A 642 -15.59 28.27 -34.96
CA ASN A 642 -16.65 28.73 -34.07
C ASN A 642 -16.31 30.14 -33.60
N THR A 643 -17.25 31.08 -33.70
CA THR A 643 -17.00 32.50 -33.43
C THR A 643 -17.20 32.91 -31.97
N VAL A 644 -17.49 31.96 -31.07
CA VAL A 644 -17.61 32.22 -29.63
C VAL A 644 -16.22 32.37 -28.99
N SER A 645 -16.01 33.43 -28.21
CA SER A 645 -14.68 33.89 -27.79
C SER A 645 -13.92 33.01 -26.78
N ASP A 646 -14.55 32.02 -26.16
CA ASP A 646 -13.97 31.16 -25.12
C ASP A 646 -13.77 29.70 -25.56
N VAL A 647 -13.96 29.41 -26.85
CA VAL A 647 -13.71 28.09 -27.44
C VAL A 647 -12.23 27.76 -27.36
N VAL A 648 -11.89 26.61 -26.77
CA VAL A 648 -10.50 26.13 -26.63
C VAL A 648 -10.18 24.95 -27.55
N GLY A 649 -11.20 24.33 -28.15
CA GLY A 649 -10.99 23.27 -29.13
C GLY A 649 -12.28 22.54 -29.51
N TYR A 650 -12.10 21.49 -30.30
CA TYR A 650 -13.18 20.71 -30.89
C TYR A 650 -12.97 19.23 -30.59
N CYS A 651 -14.06 18.55 -30.28
CA CYS A 651 -14.13 17.10 -30.29
C CYS A 651 -14.83 16.63 -31.55
N TRP A 652 -14.26 15.68 -32.28
CA TRP A 652 -14.84 15.20 -33.52
C TRP A 652 -14.67 13.69 -33.75
N ALA A 653 -15.56 13.10 -34.52
CA ALA A 653 -15.58 11.68 -34.86
C ALA A 653 -16.21 11.46 -36.24
N MET A 654 -15.74 10.45 -36.98
CA MET A 654 -16.39 10.00 -38.22
C MET A 654 -17.35 8.85 -37.91
N ASP A 655 -18.54 8.88 -38.48
CA ASP A 655 -19.57 7.82 -38.52
C ASP A 655 -20.09 7.34 -37.14
N HIS A 656 -19.82 8.10 -36.08
CA HIS A 656 -20.38 7.88 -34.74
C HIS A 656 -20.41 9.16 -33.89
N PHE A 657 -21.36 9.21 -32.96
CA PHE A 657 -21.55 10.36 -32.07
C PHE A 657 -20.37 10.58 -31.12
N VAL A 658 -19.97 11.85 -30.95
CA VAL A 658 -19.08 12.28 -29.87
C VAL A 658 -19.81 12.32 -28.52
N SER A 659 -19.13 11.94 -27.45
CA SER A 659 -19.67 11.86 -26.10
C SER A 659 -19.81 13.25 -25.50
N THR A 660 -20.99 13.53 -24.96
CA THR A 660 -21.29 14.72 -24.15
C THR A 660 -21.12 14.47 -22.65
N ALA A 661 -20.56 13.33 -22.27
CA ALA A 661 -20.30 13.02 -20.87
C ALA A 661 -19.26 13.99 -20.26
N SER A 662 -19.12 13.95 -18.94
CA SER A 662 -18.25 14.86 -18.18
C SER A 662 -16.75 14.77 -18.53
N THR A 663 -16.33 13.74 -19.24
CA THR A 663 -14.96 13.61 -19.73
C THR A 663 -14.87 14.17 -21.13
N ARG A 664 -14.13 15.29 -21.28
CA ARG A 664 -13.93 15.98 -22.55
C ARG A 664 -13.44 15.00 -23.61
N CYS A 665 -14.23 14.82 -24.67
CA CYS A 665 -13.90 14.05 -25.87
C CYS A 665 -13.54 12.56 -25.64
N ALA A 666 -14.23 11.87 -24.72
CA ALA A 666 -13.89 10.50 -24.31
C ALA A 666 -13.93 9.42 -25.41
N ASN A 667 -14.69 9.63 -26.49
CA ASN A 667 -14.81 8.70 -27.62
C ASN A 667 -14.61 9.42 -28.97
N GLY A 668 -13.92 10.56 -28.97
CA GLY A 668 -13.65 11.32 -30.19
C GLY A 668 -12.19 11.75 -30.25
N ASN A 669 -11.88 12.51 -31.29
CA ASN A 669 -10.58 13.10 -31.52
C ASN A 669 -10.60 14.57 -31.10
N TRP A 670 -9.62 14.99 -30.30
CA TRP A 670 -9.49 16.37 -29.87
C TRP A 670 -8.58 17.16 -30.80
N VAL A 671 -8.97 18.39 -31.15
CA VAL A 671 -8.09 19.37 -31.79
C VAL A 671 -8.23 20.71 -31.08
N ALA A 672 -7.10 21.34 -30.75
CA ALA A 672 -7.11 22.66 -30.13
C ALA A 672 -7.56 23.73 -31.14
N ALA A 673 -8.34 24.71 -30.66
CA ALA A 673 -8.72 25.85 -31.46
C ALA A 673 -7.52 26.79 -31.66
N GLY A 674 -7.40 27.37 -32.86
CA GLY A 674 -6.47 28.45 -33.13
C GLY A 674 -6.85 29.74 -32.40
N SER A 675 -5.92 30.68 -32.32
CA SER A 675 -6.12 31.99 -31.68
C SER A 675 -6.69 33.06 -32.59
N ASP A 676 -7.24 32.67 -33.76
CA ASP A 676 -7.89 33.60 -34.69
C ASP A 676 -9.34 33.89 -34.27
N ALA A 677 -9.96 34.91 -34.88
CA ALA A 677 -11.33 35.32 -34.54
C ALA A 677 -12.41 34.26 -34.87
N ALA A 678 -12.05 33.20 -35.59
CA ALA A 678 -12.91 32.07 -35.91
C ALA A 678 -12.59 30.82 -35.07
N ASN A 679 -11.65 30.93 -34.12
CA ASN A 679 -11.11 29.84 -33.32
C ASN A 679 -10.74 28.61 -34.16
N SER A 680 -10.15 28.83 -35.33
CA SER A 680 -10.15 27.81 -36.37
C SER A 680 -9.16 26.66 -36.14
N ALA A 681 -9.51 25.45 -36.59
CA ALA A 681 -8.67 24.27 -36.49
C ALA A 681 -8.77 23.43 -37.77
N THR A 682 -7.65 22.94 -38.30
CA THR A 682 -7.62 22.03 -39.45
C THR A 682 -7.42 20.59 -38.97
N VAL A 683 -8.25 19.67 -39.46
CA VAL A 683 -8.18 18.25 -39.15
C VAL A 683 -8.05 17.44 -40.43
N THR A 684 -7.48 16.24 -40.31
CA THR A 684 -7.49 15.23 -41.36
C THR A 684 -8.52 14.17 -41.00
N VAL A 685 -9.51 13.96 -41.88
CA VAL A 685 -10.55 12.96 -41.70
C VAL A 685 -10.48 11.95 -42.85
N THR A 686 -10.93 10.72 -42.62
CA THR A 686 -11.02 9.69 -43.66
C THR A 686 -12.45 9.18 -43.72
N PRO A 687 -13.30 9.74 -44.60
CA PRO A 687 -14.66 9.24 -44.83
C PRO A 687 -14.59 7.81 -45.35
N SER A 688 -15.34 6.88 -44.75
CA SER A 688 -15.32 5.48 -45.17
C SER A 688 -16.67 4.93 -45.63
N GLY A 689 -17.80 5.45 -45.14
CA GLY A 689 -19.13 5.05 -45.62
C GLY A 689 -19.46 5.57 -47.02
N TYR A 690 -20.27 4.81 -47.77
CA TYR A 690 -20.87 5.18 -49.06
C TYR A 690 -22.40 4.96 -49.02
N PRO A 691 -23.24 5.82 -49.64
CA PRO A 691 -22.90 6.98 -50.47
C PRO A 691 -22.47 8.25 -49.71
N SER A 692 -22.41 8.18 -48.38
CA SER A 692 -21.91 9.27 -47.55
C SER A 692 -21.30 8.76 -46.24
N SER A 693 -20.46 9.58 -45.62
CA SER A 693 -20.03 9.43 -44.22
C SER A 693 -20.55 10.61 -43.40
N THR A 694 -20.68 10.48 -42.09
CA THR A 694 -21.15 11.55 -41.20
C THR A 694 -20.04 11.99 -40.25
N LEU A 695 -19.62 13.26 -40.31
CA LEU A 695 -18.74 13.86 -39.32
C LEU A 695 -19.57 14.38 -38.14
N TYR A 696 -19.24 13.96 -36.93
CA TYR A 696 -19.78 14.51 -35.69
C TYR A 696 -18.75 15.47 -35.09
N VAL A 697 -19.14 16.69 -34.71
CA VAL A 697 -18.21 17.68 -34.17
C VAL A 697 -18.89 18.64 -33.17
N LEU A 698 -18.23 18.88 -32.04
CA LEU A 698 -18.64 19.83 -31.00
C LEU A 698 -17.50 20.78 -30.64
N ALA A 699 -17.81 22.06 -30.44
CA ALA A 699 -16.89 23.02 -29.85
C ALA A 699 -16.95 22.93 -28.32
N TYR A 700 -15.81 23.10 -27.66
CA TYR A 700 -15.71 23.12 -26.19
C TYR A 700 -15.04 24.41 -25.72
N ASP A 701 -15.55 24.97 -24.62
CA ASP A 701 -14.94 26.10 -23.93
C ASP A 701 -13.88 25.67 -22.90
N ALA A 702 -13.23 26.66 -22.27
CA ALA A 702 -12.24 26.42 -21.21
C ALA A 702 -12.82 25.69 -19.98
N ALA A 703 -14.09 25.92 -19.66
CA ALA A 703 -14.82 25.27 -18.56
C ALA A 703 -15.24 23.82 -18.89
N GLY A 704 -15.12 23.41 -20.16
CA GLY A 704 -15.50 22.09 -20.65
C GLY A 704 -16.96 21.95 -21.03
N ASN A 705 -17.72 23.05 -21.13
CA ASN A 705 -19.04 22.99 -21.74
C ASN A 705 -18.91 22.89 -23.27
N HIS A 706 -19.86 22.21 -23.89
CA HIS A 706 -19.88 22.01 -25.34
C HIS A 706 -20.97 22.86 -26.02
N SER A 707 -20.85 23.01 -27.34
CA SER A 707 -21.92 23.58 -28.17
C SER A 707 -23.20 22.73 -28.14
N PRO A 708 -24.39 23.30 -28.44
CA PRO A 708 -25.64 22.55 -28.50
C PRO A 708 -25.55 21.27 -29.34
N MET A 709 -26.25 20.22 -28.88
CA MET A 709 -26.58 19.02 -29.65
C MET A 709 -28.08 19.08 -29.93
N ASP A 710 -28.46 19.62 -31.08
CA ASP A 710 -29.86 19.82 -31.44
C ASP A 710 -30.32 18.82 -32.54
N GLY A 711 -29.62 17.68 -32.65
CA GLY A 711 -30.04 16.54 -33.46
C GLY A 711 -29.72 16.68 -34.95
N GLY A 712 -28.73 17.50 -35.31
CA GLY A 712 -28.31 17.68 -36.70
C GLY A 712 -27.21 18.72 -36.90
N ASP A 713 -27.19 19.80 -36.13
CA ASP A 713 -26.21 20.91 -36.27
C ASP A 713 -24.78 20.53 -35.84
N GLU A 714 -24.64 19.47 -35.07
CA GLU A 714 -23.38 18.84 -34.67
C GLU A 714 -22.86 17.82 -35.71
N THR A 715 -23.62 17.60 -36.79
CA THR A 715 -23.28 16.63 -37.84
C THR A 715 -23.08 17.28 -39.19
N VAL A 716 -22.11 16.79 -39.95
CA VAL A 716 -21.89 17.14 -41.35
C VAL A 716 -21.87 15.86 -42.16
N VAL A 717 -22.91 15.64 -42.96
CA VAL A 717 -22.94 14.53 -43.92
C VAL A 717 -22.00 14.89 -45.08
N LEU A 718 -20.99 14.07 -45.29
CA LEU A 718 -20.02 14.20 -46.37
C LEU A 718 -20.41 13.24 -47.50
N PRO A 719 -20.94 13.74 -48.63
CA PRO A 719 -21.23 12.88 -49.78
C PRO A 719 -19.93 12.31 -50.33
N THR A 720 -19.85 11.00 -50.41
CA THR A 720 -18.64 10.32 -50.86
C THR A 720 -18.75 9.90 -52.31
N GLU A 721 -17.66 10.03 -53.06
CA GLU A 721 -17.48 9.26 -54.28
C GLU A 721 -17.40 7.78 -53.95
N LYS A 722 -17.93 6.98 -54.86
CA LYS A 722 -17.86 5.53 -54.79
C LYS A 722 -16.40 5.08 -54.67
N ALA A 723 -16.07 4.41 -53.57
CA ALA A 723 -14.80 3.69 -53.47
C ALA A 723 -14.77 2.54 -54.49
N GLU A 724 -13.57 2.15 -54.92
CA GLU A 724 -13.37 0.83 -55.50
C GLU A 724 -13.97 -0.20 -54.51
N PHE A 725 -14.80 -1.15 -54.98
CA PHE A 725 -15.43 -2.25 -54.21
C PHE A 725 -16.69 -2.04 -53.35
N VAL A 726 -17.41 -0.92 -53.48
CA VAL A 726 -18.66 -0.71 -52.71
C VAL A 726 -19.92 -0.94 -53.55
N TYR A 727 -20.92 -1.63 -52.98
CA TYR A 727 -22.25 -1.74 -53.56
C TYR A 727 -22.94 -0.36 -53.67
N GLU A 728 -23.84 -0.20 -54.64
CA GLU A 728 -24.82 0.89 -54.52
C GLU A 728 -25.80 0.54 -53.40
N ALA A 729 -26.18 1.53 -52.59
CA ALA A 729 -27.21 1.32 -51.58
C ALA A 729 -28.49 0.75 -52.23
N GLY A 730 -28.93 -0.42 -51.77
CA GLY A 730 -30.11 -1.12 -52.29
C GLY A 730 -29.85 -2.15 -53.40
N VAL A 731 -28.61 -2.28 -53.92
CA VAL A 731 -28.25 -3.34 -54.88
C VAL A 731 -27.94 -4.62 -54.13
N THR A 732 -28.68 -5.68 -54.44
CA THR A 732 -28.53 -7.00 -53.81
C THR A 732 -27.65 -7.87 -54.69
N PRO A 733 -26.50 -8.40 -54.21
CA PRO A 733 -25.74 -9.40 -54.95
C PRO A 733 -26.50 -10.74 -54.91
N VAL A 734 -27.53 -10.90 -55.75
CA VAL A 734 -28.36 -12.11 -55.80
C VAL A 734 -27.63 -13.29 -56.45
N THR A 735 -26.40 -13.08 -56.95
CA THR A 735 -25.62 -14.12 -57.62
C THR A 735 -24.14 -13.97 -57.24
N PRO A 736 -23.58 -14.95 -56.49
CA PRO A 736 -22.15 -15.01 -56.20
C PRO A 736 -21.31 -14.81 -57.46
N GLY A 737 -20.33 -13.90 -57.41
CA GLY A 737 -19.39 -13.64 -58.51
C GLY A 737 -19.84 -12.64 -59.59
N THR A 738 -21.00 -11.99 -59.43
CA THR A 738 -21.54 -11.07 -60.47
C THR A 738 -21.18 -9.61 -60.25
N TYR A 739 -20.86 -9.22 -59.00
CA TYR A 739 -20.46 -7.86 -58.64
C TYR A 739 -19.07 -7.88 -57.97
N PRO A 740 -18.21 -6.87 -58.21
CA PRO A 740 -16.94 -6.74 -57.51
C PRO A 740 -17.18 -6.33 -56.05
N ARG A 741 -16.61 -7.07 -55.11
CA ARG A 741 -16.58 -6.85 -53.65
C ARG A 741 -15.15 -6.96 -53.13
N ASP A 742 -14.89 -6.50 -51.91
CA ASP A 742 -13.64 -6.81 -51.22
C ASP A 742 -13.47 -8.34 -51.22
N ARG A 743 -12.24 -8.77 -51.52
CA ARG A 743 -11.92 -10.20 -51.58
C ARG A 743 -11.99 -10.77 -50.17
N HIS A 744 -12.36 -12.05 -50.03
CA HIS A 744 -12.28 -12.76 -48.75
C HIS A 744 -10.96 -12.47 -48.01
N GLY A 745 -11.09 -11.82 -46.85
CA GLY A 745 -10.01 -11.40 -45.95
C GLY A 745 -9.46 -10.01 -46.21
N ASP A 746 -9.88 -9.27 -47.25
CA ASP A 746 -9.43 -7.89 -47.52
C ASP A 746 -10.27 -6.89 -46.73
N LEU A 747 -9.78 -6.51 -45.54
CA LEU A 747 -10.54 -5.68 -44.60
C LEU A 747 -10.44 -4.17 -44.92
N ASN A 748 -9.56 -3.79 -45.84
CA ASN A 748 -9.23 -2.39 -46.14
C ASN A 748 -9.34 -2.02 -47.65
N GLY A 749 -9.65 -2.99 -48.52
CA GLY A 749 -9.86 -2.90 -49.97
C GLY A 749 -8.60 -2.57 -50.75
N ASP A 750 -7.44 -2.96 -50.25
CA ASP A 750 -6.21 -2.79 -51.00
C ASP A 750 -6.01 -3.88 -52.09
N GLY A 751 -6.90 -4.87 -52.13
CA GLY A 751 -6.91 -6.03 -53.02
C GLY A 751 -6.22 -7.26 -52.45
N GLN A 752 -5.75 -7.20 -51.19
CA GLN A 752 -4.93 -8.22 -50.55
C GLN A 752 -5.62 -8.68 -49.27
N SER A 753 -5.48 -9.96 -48.95
CA SER A 753 -6.08 -10.49 -47.73
C SER A 753 -5.25 -10.08 -46.51
N ASP A 754 -5.94 -9.51 -45.54
CA ASP A 754 -5.53 -9.13 -44.21
C ASP A 754 -5.90 -10.22 -43.18
N PHE A 755 -5.42 -10.07 -41.96
CA PHE A 755 -5.95 -10.81 -40.82
C PHE A 755 -5.92 -9.96 -39.56
N VAL A 756 -6.71 -10.39 -38.58
CA VAL A 756 -6.74 -9.74 -37.26
C VAL A 756 -6.30 -10.70 -36.19
N ALA A 757 -5.74 -10.13 -35.14
CA ALA A 757 -5.24 -10.91 -34.03
C ALA A 757 -5.34 -10.15 -32.71
N THR A 758 -5.52 -10.90 -31.64
CA THR A 758 -5.50 -10.32 -30.29
C THR A 758 -4.12 -10.40 -29.69
N ASN A 759 -3.68 -9.39 -28.93
CA ASN A 759 -2.43 -9.45 -28.18
C ASN A 759 -2.67 -9.85 -26.71
N PRO A 760 -1.61 -10.12 -25.91
CA PRO A 760 -1.76 -10.48 -24.49
C PRO A 760 -2.46 -9.43 -23.63
N ASP A 761 -2.42 -8.16 -24.02
CA ASP A 761 -3.08 -7.06 -23.33
C ASP A 761 -4.59 -7.03 -23.62
N GLY A 762 -5.08 -7.94 -24.48
CA GLY A 762 -6.49 -8.03 -24.87
C GLY A 762 -6.91 -6.94 -25.85
N GLU A 763 -5.95 -6.40 -26.59
CA GLU A 763 -6.17 -5.47 -27.70
C GLU A 763 -6.33 -6.22 -29.03
N LEU A 764 -6.99 -5.59 -30.00
CA LEU A 764 -7.16 -6.12 -31.35
C LEU A 764 -6.22 -5.40 -32.33
N LEU A 765 -5.49 -6.17 -33.12
CA LEU A 765 -4.49 -5.73 -34.07
C LEU A 765 -4.87 -6.16 -35.50
N LEU A 766 -4.73 -5.24 -36.46
CA LEU A 766 -4.83 -5.51 -37.90
C LEU A 766 -3.43 -5.73 -38.48
N TYR A 767 -3.26 -6.83 -39.18
CA TYR A 767 -2.06 -7.14 -39.94
C TYR A 767 -2.37 -7.10 -41.42
N ARG A 768 -1.92 -6.03 -42.08
CA ARG A 768 -2.23 -5.83 -43.51
C ARG A 768 -1.44 -6.78 -44.39
N GLY A 769 -2.13 -7.38 -45.36
CA GLY A 769 -1.54 -8.19 -46.41
C GLY A 769 -0.62 -7.38 -47.31
N ASN A 770 0.47 -7.99 -47.76
CA ASN A 770 1.37 -7.41 -48.76
C ASN A 770 1.46 -8.27 -50.03
N GLY A 771 0.57 -9.28 -50.16
CA GLY A 771 0.46 -10.12 -51.35
C GLY A 771 1.66 -11.02 -51.57
N THR A 772 2.50 -11.19 -50.54
CA THR A 772 3.64 -12.10 -50.52
C THR A 772 3.45 -13.14 -49.43
N LEU A 773 4.18 -14.25 -49.52
CA LEU A 773 4.25 -15.24 -48.43
C LEU A 773 5.14 -14.79 -47.26
N GLU A 774 5.58 -13.53 -47.24
CA GLU A 774 6.53 -12.96 -46.27
C GLU A 774 5.80 -12.33 -45.07
N GLU A 775 6.54 -11.60 -44.23
CA GLU A 775 6.01 -10.97 -43.01
C GLU A 775 4.95 -9.92 -43.39
N PRO A 776 3.79 -9.90 -42.71
CA PRO A 776 2.80 -8.86 -42.94
C PRO A 776 3.33 -7.48 -42.52
N ALA A 777 2.63 -6.41 -42.92
CA ALA A 777 2.97 -5.07 -42.49
C ALA A 777 2.90 -4.93 -40.95
N ALA A 778 3.58 -3.91 -40.41
CA ALA A 778 3.51 -3.59 -38.99
C ALA A 778 2.05 -3.45 -38.54
N ALA A 779 1.71 -4.15 -37.46
CA ALA A 779 0.34 -4.23 -36.99
C ALA A 779 -0.21 -2.85 -36.61
N SER A 780 -1.46 -2.58 -36.97
CA SER A 780 -2.18 -1.37 -36.53
C SER A 780 -3.13 -1.73 -35.39
N LEU A 781 -3.12 -0.96 -34.31
CA LEU A 781 -4.07 -1.12 -33.21
C LEU A 781 -5.48 -0.68 -33.68
N ILE A 782 -6.42 -1.62 -33.68
CA ILE A 782 -7.80 -1.41 -34.15
C ILE A 782 -8.85 -1.66 -33.04
N GLY A 783 -8.41 -2.08 -31.85
CA GLY A 783 -9.25 -2.17 -30.66
C GLY A 783 -8.43 -2.07 -29.37
N THR A 784 -8.74 -1.09 -28.52
CA THR A 784 -7.92 -0.69 -27.36
C THR A 784 -8.13 -1.52 -26.08
N GLY A 785 -8.91 -2.60 -26.14
CA GLY A 785 -9.15 -3.48 -24.99
C GLY A 785 -10.50 -4.21 -25.03
N GLY A 786 -10.61 -5.29 -24.26
CA GLY A 786 -11.83 -6.12 -24.16
C GLY A 786 -11.90 -7.30 -25.13
N TRP A 787 -10.87 -7.51 -25.94
CA TRP A 787 -10.79 -8.57 -26.96
C TRP A 787 -10.09 -9.83 -26.45
N GLY A 788 -9.55 -9.82 -25.23
CA GLY A 788 -8.91 -11.00 -24.62
C GLY A 788 -9.85 -12.21 -24.59
N GLY A 789 -9.44 -13.30 -25.23
CA GLY A 789 -10.23 -14.53 -25.34
C GLY A 789 -11.44 -14.44 -26.29
N ALA A 790 -11.49 -13.42 -27.15
CA ALA A 790 -12.53 -13.31 -28.17
C ALA A 790 -12.37 -14.39 -29.25
N LEU A 791 -13.50 -14.93 -29.71
CA LEU A 791 -13.56 -15.74 -30.94
C LEU A 791 -13.99 -14.80 -32.06
N ILE A 792 -13.19 -14.67 -33.10
CA ILE A 792 -13.39 -13.68 -34.17
C ILE A 792 -13.55 -14.44 -35.48
N ALA A 793 -14.54 -14.09 -36.27
CA ALA A 793 -14.63 -14.46 -37.67
C ALA A 793 -14.85 -13.21 -38.50
N HIS A 794 -14.25 -13.16 -39.68
CA HIS A 794 -14.49 -12.19 -40.74
C HIS A 794 -14.51 -12.95 -42.08
N ARG A 795 -14.70 -12.25 -43.22
CA ARG A 795 -14.83 -12.75 -44.62
C ARG A 795 -16.21 -12.61 -45.27
N ASP A 796 -17.19 -12.08 -44.55
CA ASP A 796 -18.52 -11.85 -45.09
C ASP A 796 -18.99 -10.43 -44.86
N ASP A 797 -19.73 -9.90 -45.84
CA ASP A 797 -20.47 -8.64 -45.76
C ASP A 797 -21.92 -8.97 -45.40
N LEU A 798 -22.34 -8.57 -44.21
CA LEU A 798 -23.58 -8.95 -43.55
C LEU A 798 -24.44 -7.71 -43.22
N GLN A 799 -23.82 -6.55 -42.96
CA GLN A 799 -24.46 -5.35 -42.44
C GLN A 799 -23.68 -4.09 -42.84
N GLY A 800 -24.40 -3.03 -43.26
CA GLY A 800 -23.74 -1.74 -43.54
C GLY A 800 -23.34 -0.93 -42.29
N LEU A 801 -22.38 -0.02 -42.47
CA LEU A 801 -21.81 0.84 -41.43
C LEU A 801 -22.86 1.67 -40.64
N ALA A 802 -23.93 2.10 -41.32
CA ALA A 802 -24.91 3.05 -40.79
C ALA A 802 -25.83 2.51 -39.67
N GLY A 803 -25.85 1.19 -39.42
CA GLY A 803 -26.69 0.61 -38.36
C GLY A 803 -27.10 -0.85 -38.61
N PRO A 804 -27.73 -1.52 -37.63
CA PRO A 804 -28.21 -2.92 -37.76
C PRO A 804 -29.18 -3.17 -38.91
N THR A 805 -29.84 -2.11 -39.40
CA THR A 805 -30.78 -2.17 -40.52
C THR A 805 -30.20 -1.52 -41.79
N ALA A 806 -28.88 -1.36 -41.88
CA ALA A 806 -28.22 -0.87 -43.08
C ALA A 806 -27.95 -2.03 -44.05
N ALA A 807 -28.15 -1.78 -45.34
CA ALA A 807 -27.76 -2.72 -46.39
C ALA A 807 -26.26 -3.04 -46.33
N PRO A 808 -25.86 -4.29 -46.60
CA PRO A 808 -24.47 -4.67 -46.89
C PRO A 808 -23.79 -3.62 -47.77
N ASP A 809 -22.62 -3.12 -47.35
CA ASP A 809 -21.95 -1.97 -47.96
C ASP A 809 -20.72 -2.36 -48.79
N GLY A 810 -20.50 -3.65 -48.99
CA GLY A 810 -19.36 -4.20 -49.71
C GLY A 810 -18.13 -4.40 -48.84
N TYR A 811 -18.18 -4.02 -47.56
CA TYR A 811 -17.09 -4.19 -46.61
C TYR A 811 -17.24 -5.49 -45.84
N GLU A 812 -16.11 -6.12 -45.52
CA GLU A 812 -16.14 -7.31 -44.68
C GLU A 812 -16.43 -6.95 -43.22
N ASP A 813 -17.33 -7.72 -42.63
CA ASP A 813 -17.77 -7.57 -41.26
C ASP A 813 -17.09 -8.58 -40.33
N PHE A 814 -17.21 -8.31 -39.03
CA PHE A 814 -16.65 -9.17 -37.99
C PHE A 814 -17.77 -9.76 -37.14
N LEU A 815 -17.81 -11.08 -37.03
CA LEU A 815 -18.63 -11.79 -36.06
C LEU A 815 -17.77 -12.21 -34.88
N VAL A 816 -18.03 -11.65 -33.70
CA VAL A 816 -17.14 -11.76 -32.55
C VAL A 816 -17.86 -12.16 -31.29
N ARG A 817 -17.43 -13.26 -30.68
CA ARG A 817 -17.86 -13.67 -29.34
C ARG A 817 -16.86 -13.15 -28.32
N LEU A 818 -17.29 -12.20 -27.50
CA LEU A 818 -16.48 -11.61 -26.44
C LEU A 818 -16.46 -12.50 -25.18
N SER A 819 -15.55 -12.20 -24.25
CA SER A 819 -15.39 -12.92 -22.98
C SER A 819 -16.63 -12.90 -22.06
N ASN A 820 -17.58 -12.00 -22.33
CA ASN A 820 -18.90 -11.99 -21.68
C ASN A 820 -19.86 -13.07 -22.22
N ASN A 821 -19.37 -13.99 -23.07
CA ASN A 821 -20.13 -15.04 -23.75
C ASN A 821 -21.22 -14.54 -24.69
N ARG A 822 -21.19 -13.28 -25.14
CA ARG A 822 -22.16 -12.74 -26.11
C ARG A 822 -21.51 -12.63 -27.49
N LEU A 823 -22.29 -12.91 -28.52
CA LEU A 823 -21.88 -12.86 -29.92
C LEU A 823 -22.36 -11.53 -30.52
N TYR A 824 -21.47 -10.85 -31.22
CA TYR A 824 -21.75 -9.55 -31.81
C TYR A 824 -21.31 -9.53 -33.27
N LEU A 825 -22.16 -9.02 -34.15
CA LEU A 825 -21.82 -8.61 -35.50
C LEU A 825 -21.34 -7.16 -35.46
N TYR A 826 -20.14 -6.89 -35.95
CA TYR A 826 -19.58 -5.56 -36.12
C TYR A 826 -19.49 -5.28 -37.61
N PRO A 827 -20.11 -4.21 -38.10
CA PRO A 827 -19.88 -3.81 -39.47
C PRO A 827 -18.41 -3.39 -39.66
N GLY A 828 -17.84 -3.72 -40.81
CA GLY A 828 -16.52 -3.25 -41.21
C GLY A 828 -16.55 -1.76 -41.50
N ASN A 829 -15.58 -0.99 -41.00
CA ASN A 829 -15.50 0.43 -41.36
C ASN A 829 -14.80 0.68 -42.70
N GLY A 830 -14.42 -0.37 -43.43
CA GLY A 830 -13.67 -0.30 -44.68
C GLY A 830 -12.22 0.22 -44.57
N LEU A 831 -11.72 0.43 -43.35
CA LEU A 831 -10.33 0.82 -43.08
C LEU A 831 -9.56 -0.27 -42.33
N GLY A 832 -10.15 -1.46 -42.24
CA GLY A 832 -9.61 -2.62 -41.55
C GLY A 832 -10.00 -2.78 -40.09
N SER A 833 -10.99 -2.01 -39.58
CA SER A 833 -11.41 -2.09 -38.18
C SER A 833 -12.88 -2.46 -38.00
N PRO A 834 -13.23 -3.26 -36.97
CA PRO A 834 -14.61 -3.50 -36.58
C PRO A 834 -15.25 -2.22 -36.02
N TRP A 835 -16.45 -1.88 -36.47
CA TRP A 835 -17.14 -0.68 -36.03
C TRP A 835 -18.03 -0.95 -34.81
N VAL A 836 -17.52 -0.59 -33.63
CA VAL A 836 -18.19 -0.88 -32.34
C VAL A 836 -19.50 -0.12 -32.15
N TYR A 837 -19.66 1.06 -32.76
CA TYR A 837 -20.77 1.97 -32.47
C TYR A 837 -22.10 1.56 -33.11
N SER A 838 -22.07 0.74 -34.17
CA SER A 838 -23.27 0.17 -34.80
C SER A 838 -23.31 -1.36 -34.75
N ARG A 839 -22.49 -1.97 -33.87
CA ARG A 839 -22.49 -3.42 -33.68
C ARG A 839 -23.86 -3.91 -33.23
N GLN A 840 -24.24 -5.07 -33.72
CA GLN A 840 -25.45 -5.76 -33.36
C GLN A 840 -25.11 -6.98 -32.48
N GLU A 841 -25.94 -7.29 -31.50
CA GLU A 841 -25.84 -8.58 -30.80
C GLU A 841 -26.64 -9.66 -31.51
N ILE A 842 -26.04 -10.83 -31.66
CA ILE A 842 -26.67 -12.03 -32.20
C ILE A 842 -27.02 -12.94 -31.02
N ALA A 843 -28.31 -13.02 -30.70
CA ALA A 843 -28.79 -13.80 -29.56
C ALA A 843 -28.74 -15.31 -29.84
N HIS A 844 -28.46 -16.11 -28.82
CA HIS A 844 -28.53 -17.56 -28.93
C HIS A 844 -30.00 -18.04 -28.93
N PRO A 845 -30.40 -19.03 -29.75
CA PRO A 845 -31.79 -19.52 -29.86
C PRO A 845 -32.43 -20.00 -28.55
N SER A 846 -31.64 -20.50 -27.59
CA SER A 846 -32.14 -20.98 -26.29
C SER A 846 -32.43 -19.89 -25.27
N GLN A 847 -32.24 -18.60 -25.61
CA GLN A 847 -32.24 -17.44 -24.70
C GLN A 847 -31.14 -17.44 -23.61
N ASP A 848 -30.18 -18.36 -23.68
CA ASP A 848 -28.92 -18.31 -22.91
C ASP A 848 -27.86 -17.42 -23.61
N ASP A 849 -26.62 -17.47 -23.11
CA ASP A 849 -25.44 -16.89 -23.76
C ASP A 849 -24.68 -17.93 -24.64
N TRP A 850 -23.72 -17.49 -25.43
CA TRP A 850 -22.83 -18.31 -26.25
C TRP A 850 -21.65 -18.92 -25.45
N ARG A 851 -21.86 -19.33 -24.19
CA ARG A 851 -20.80 -19.97 -23.37
C ARG A 851 -20.31 -21.30 -23.96
N GLY A 852 -21.18 -21.99 -24.70
CA GLY A 852 -20.87 -23.25 -25.38
C GLY A 852 -20.02 -23.11 -26.63
N LEU A 853 -19.94 -21.89 -27.18
CA LEU A 853 -19.22 -21.61 -28.41
C LEU A 853 -17.70 -21.73 -28.18
N ARG A 854 -17.05 -22.56 -29.01
CA ARG A 854 -15.61 -22.81 -28.99
C ARG A 854 -14.88 -22.22 -30.18
N GLN A 855 -15.56 -22.11 -31.31
CA GLN A 855 -15.04 -21.44 -32.50
C GLN A 855 -16.19 -20.93 -33.36
N VAL A 856 -15.93 -19.85 -34.11
CA VAL A 856 -16.83 -19.21 -35.07
C VAL A 856 -16.09 -19.04 -36.40
N MET A 857 -16.77 -19.24 -37.53
CA MET A 857 -16.24 -19.04 -38.88
C MET A 857 -17.33 -18.50 -39.80
N LEU A 858 -16.96 -17.58 -40.69
CA LEU A 858 -17.81 -16.97 -41.72
C LEU A 858 -17.36 -17.48 -43.09
N PRO A 859 -17.96 -18.60 -43.56
CA PRO A 859 -17.52 -19.26 -44.79
C PRO A 859 -17.98 -18.62 -46.10
N GLY A 860 -18.82 -17.60 -46.07
CA GLY A 860 -19.64 -17.24 -47.22
C GLY A 860 -20.72 -18.30 -47.50
N ASN A 861 -21.30 -18.24 -48.69
CA ASN A 861 -22.33 -19.18 -49.13
C ASN A 861 -21.71 -20.52 -49.54
N ILE A 862 -21.74 -21.51 -48.66
CA ILE A 862 -21.16 -22.85 -48.88
C ILE A 862 -22.20 -23.94 -49.02
N ASP A 863 -23.46 -23.69 -48.64
CA ASP A 863 -24.53 -24.67 -48.78
C ASP A 863 -25.36 -24.49 -50.06
N GLY A 864 -25.08 -23.44 -50.83
CA GLY A 864 -25.72 -23.12 -52.09
C GLY A 864 -27.11 -22.49 -51.94
N LYS A 865 -27.58 -22.22 -50.71
CA LYS A 865 -28.81 -21.46 -50.45
C LYS A 865 -28.52 -19.96 -50.43
N PRO A 866 -29.50 -19.09 -50.70
CA PRO A 866 -29.27 -17.65 -50.66
C PRO A 866 -28.87 -17.13 -49.27
N GLY A 867 -27.75 -16.42 -49.16
CA GLY A 867 -27.19 -15.87 -47.92
C GLY A 867 -25.76 -16.35 -47.66
N ASN A 868 -25.02 -15.66 -46.79
CA ASN A 868 -23.72 -16.14 -46.30
C ASN A 868 -23.94 -16.98 -45.04
N ASP A 869 -23.25 -18.11 -44.94
CA ASP A 869 -23.47 -19.08 -43.88
C ASP A 869 -22.61 -18.78 -42.64
N LEU A 870 -22.89 -19.48 -41.54
CA LEU A 870 -22.12 -19.43 -40.30
C LEU A 870 -21.77 -20.86 -39.86
N ILE A 871 -20.51 -21.11 -39.53
CA ILE A 871 -20.09 -22.37 -38.90
C ILE A 871 -19.65 -22.12 -37.46
N THR A 872 -20.09 -22.99 -36.54
CA THR A 872 -19.68 -22.96 -35.13
C THR A 872 -19.23 -24.33 -34.63
N ILE A 873 -18.35 -24.32 -33.62
CA ILE A 873 -18.14 -25.48 -32.74
C ILE A 873 -18.86 -25.21 -31.42
N GLU A 874 -19.80 -26.06 -31.05
CA GLU A 874 -20.63 -25.86 -29.85
C GLU A 874 -20.63 -27.06 -28.91
N CYS A 875 -20.50 -26.76 -27.61
CA CYS A 875 -20.47 -27.75 -26.55
C CYS A 875 -21.80 -28.49 -26.38
N LEU A 876 -21.70 -29.81 -26.34
CA LEU A 876 -22.70 -30.68 -25.73
C LEU A 876 -22.44 -30.73 -24.23
N TRP A 877 -23.28 -30.04 -23.46
CA TRP A 877 -23.15 -29.90 -22.02
C TRP A 877 -23.68 -31.11 -21.26
N ASP A 878 -22.93 -31.59 -20.26
CA ASP A 878 -23.48 -32.48 -19.23
C ASP A 878 -24.18 -31.64 -18.16
N THR A 879 -25.50 -31.54 -18.29
CA THR A 879 -26.36 -30.79 -17.36
C THR A 879 -26.67 -31.54 -16.06
N SER A 880 -26.17 -32.78 -15.91
CA SER A 880 -26.32 -33.55 -14.66
C SER A 880 -25.38 -33.08 -13.54
N LYS A 881 -24.42 -32.19 -13.85
CA LYS A 881 -23.45 -31.62 -12.91
C LYS A 881 -23.89 -30.23 -12.42
N PRO A 882 -23.58 -29.86 -11.16
CA PRO A 882 -23.86 -28.51 -10.63
C PRO A 882 -23.17 -27.38 -11.40
N THR A 883 -22.04 -27.70 -12.02
CA THR A 883 -21.32 -26.86 -12.98
C THR A 883 -21.29 -27.61 -14.30
N PRO A 884 -22.12 -27.23 -15.29
CA PRO A 884 -22.13 -27.88 -16.59
C PRO A 884 -20.73 -27.87 -17.20
N ASN A 885 -20.23 -29.05 -17.59
CA ASN A 885 -18.95 -29.20 -18.27
C ASN A 885 -19.18 -29.68 -19.70
N CYS A 886 -18.34 -29.19 -20.61
CA CYS A 886 -18.39 -29.54 -22.02
C CYS A 886 -17.83 -30.95 -22.20
N VAL A 887 -18.70 -31.95 -22.33
CA VAL A 887 -18.29 -33.35 -22.43
C VAL A 887 -17.91 -33.73 -23.86
N ASN A 888 -18.52 -33.08 -24.85
CA ASN A 888 -18.25 -33.22 -26.27
C ASN A 888 -18.64 -31.92 -27.00
N ALA A 889 -18.42 -31.83 -28.30
CA ALA A 889 -18.89 -30.72 -29.13
C ALA A 889 -19.25 -31.20 -30.55
N GLU A 890 -20.14 -30.46 -31.20
CA GLU A 890 -20.56 -30.66 -32.59
C GLU A 890 -20.11 -29.49 -33.46
N LEU A 891 -19.89 -29.77 -34.75
CA LEU A 891 -19.68 -28.75 -35.77
C LEU A 891 -21.01 -28.47 -36.47
N LEU A 892 -21.51 -27.24 -36.32
CA LEU A 892 -22.82 -26.82 -36.81
C LEU A 892 -22.67 -25.83 -37.96
N LEU A 893 -23.56 -25.95 -38.94
CA LEU A 893 -23.73 -25.03 -40.06
C LEU A 893 -25.10 -24.36 -39.94
N TYR A 894 -25.10 -23.05 -39.83
CA TYR A 894 -26.29 -22.20 -39.89
C TYR A 894 -26.38 -21.59 -41.28
N SER A 895 -27.44 -21.93 -42.01
CA SER A 895 -27.65 -21.34 -43.34
C SER A 895 -27.90 -19.83 -43.22
N GLY A 896 -27.30 -19.07 -44.13
CA GLY A 896 -27.56 -17.64 -44.26
C GLY A 896 -29.01 -17.35 -44.62
N ARG A 897 -29.51 -16.17 -44.23
CA ARG A 897 -30.75 -15.61 -44.78
C ARG A 897 -30.41 -14.69 -45.95
N ALA A 898 -31.26 -14.66 -46.97
CA ALA A 898 -31.13 -13.69 -48.05
C ALA A 898 -31.40 -12.28 -47.52
N ILE A 899 -30.38 -11.43 -47.51
CA ILE A 899 -30.50 -10.03 -47.09
C ILE A 899 -30.81 -9.18 -48.32
N ALA A 900 -32.09 -8.89 -48.57
CA ALA A 900 -32.51 -8.04 -49.69
C ALA A 900 -32.82 -6.60 -49.23
N GLY A 901 -32.17 -5.60 -49.85
CA GLY A 901 -32.68 -4.22 -49.96
C GLY A 901 -32.80 -3.35 -48.70
N GLY A 902 -32.27 -3.73 -47.53
CA GLY A 902 -32.46 -2.96 -46.29
C GLY A 902 -33.83 -3.22 -45.65
N GLY A 903 -33.89 -3.75 -44.43
CA GLY A 903 -35.19 -4.13 -43.82
C GLY A 903 -35.13 -5.01 -42.56
N GLN A 904 -36.30 -5.44 -42.06
CA GLN A 904 -36.46 -6.18 -40.79
C GLN A 904 -35.66 -7.48 -40.72
N ASP A 905 -35.44 -8.15 -41.85
CA ASP A 905 -34.69 -9.42 -41.92
C ASP A 905 -33.17 -9.25 -41.72
N GLN A 906 -32.66 -8.01 -41.66
CA GLN A 906 -31.25 -7.72 -41.40
C GLN A 906 -30.81 -7.97 -39.97
N ASN A 907 -31.76 -8.01 -39.04
CA ASN A 907 -31.46 -8.30 -37.65
C ASN A 907 -31.16 -9.80 -37.42
N GLU A 908 -31.40 -10.67 -38.40
CA GLU A 908 -31.16 -12.13 -38.27
C GLU A 908 -30.41 -12.67 -39.51
N PRO A 909 -29.09 -12.41 -39.64
CA PRO A 909 -28.32 -12.82 -40.82
C PRO A 909 -28.26 -14.34 -41.03
N PHE A 910 -28.55 -15.14 -40.00
CA PHE A 910 -28.48 -16.61 -40.03
C PHE A 910 -29.78 -17.26 -39.54
N ASP A 911 -30.14 -18.43 -40.09
CA ASP A 911 -31.24 -19.25 -39.56
C ASP A 911 -30.80 -20.02 -38.31
N LEU A 912 -30.71 -19.32 -37.18
CA LEU A 912 -30.26 -19.90 -35.91
C LEU A 912 -31.21 -20.97 -35.35
N ALA A 913 -32.46 -21.02 -35.82
CA ALA A 913 -33.46 -21.98 -35.33
C ALA A 913 -33.27 -23.40 -35.89
N HIS A 914 -32.58 -23.56 -37.02
CA HIS A 914 -32.47 -24.85 -37.73
C HIS A 914 -31.04 -25.17 -38.21
N PRO A 915 -30.05 -25.31 -37.30
CA PRO A 915 -28.69 -25.68 -37.68
C PRO A 915 -28.62 -27.09 -38.29
N SER A 916 -27.72 -27.25 -39.26
CA SER A 916 -27.30 -28.55 -39.79
C SER A 916 -26.06 -29.05 -39.08
N VAL A 917 -26.08 -30.29 -38.56
CA VAL A 917 -24.88 -30.93 -37.98
C VAL A 917 -24.01 -31.47 -39.13
N ILE A 918 -22.86 -30.83 -39.37
CA ILE A 918 -21.91 -31.22 -40.42
C ILE A 918 -20.71 -32.02 -39.88
N GLY A 919 -20.54 -32.06 -38.56
CA GLY A 919 -19.54 -32.89 -37.89
C GLY A 919 -20.08 -33.43 -36.55
N ILE A 920 -20.26 -34.76 -36.47
CA ILE A 920 -20.87 -35.43 -35.32
C ILE A 920 -19.79 -35.84 -34.31
N GLY A 921 -19.73 -35.16 -33.15
CA GLY A 921 -18.89 -35.52 -32.01
C GLY A 921 -17.37 -35.48 -32.25
N GLY A 922 -16.59 -35.36 -31.18
CA GLY A 922 -15.12 -35.34 -31.25
C GLY A 922 -14.51 -33.98 -31.60
N TRP A 923 -15.35 -32.97 -31.87
CA TRP A 923 -14.90 -31.61 -32.21
C TRP A 923 -14.46 -30.78 -31.00
N ARG A 924 -14.72 -31.27 -29.77
CA ARG A 924 -14.37 -30.57 -28.52
C ARG A 924 -12.87 -30.29 -28.41
N ASP A 925 -12.06 -31.25 -28.85
CA ASP A 925 -10.61 -31.20 -28.66
C ASP A 925 -9.91 -30.44 -29.81
N PHE A 926 -10.63 -30.04 -30.86
CA PHE A 926 -10.11 -29.17 -31.90
C PHE A 926 -10.01 -27.75 -31.35
N THR A 927 -8.81 -27.16 -31.44
CA THR A 927 -8.56 -25.85 -30.82
C THR A 927 -8.62 -24.70 -31.82
N ASN A 928 -8.29 -24.95 -33.09
CA ASN A 928 -8.34 -23.97 -34.17
C ASN A 928 -8.66 -24.68 -35.48
N LEU A 929 -9.66 -24.14 -36.19
CA LEU A 929 -9.99 -24.45 -37.56
C LEU A 929 -9.59 -23.30 -38.49
N ALA A 930 -9.17 -23.63 -39.71
CA ALA A 930 -9.08 -22.72 -40.84
C ALA A 930 -9.90 -23.29 -41.99
N MET A 931 -10.37 -22.43 -42.89
CA MET A 931 -11.22 -22.85 -44.00
C MET A 931 -10.84 -22.16 -45.31
N ASP A 932 -10.85 -22.94 -46.39
CA ASP A 932 -10.62 -22.49 -47.76
C ASP A 932 -10.84 -23.65 -48.74
N ASP A 933 -10.89 -23.41 -50.04
CA ASP A 933 -10.78 -24.50 -51.04
C ASP A 933 -9.30 -24.92 -51.18
N LEU A 934 -8.92 -25.96 -50.43
CA LEU A 934 -7.52 -26.39 -50.30
C LEU A 934 -7.17 -27.51 -51.28
N ASN A 935 -8.16 -28.16 -51.85
CA ASN A 935 -8.00 -29.25 -52.80
C ASN A 935 -8.35 -28.84 -54.26
N GLY A 936 -8.92 -27.64 -54.45
CA GLY A 936 -9.21 -27.02 -55.74
C GLY A 936 -10.47 -27.56 -56.42
N ASP A 937 -11.41 -28.12 -55.65
CA ASP A 937 -12.61 -28.75 -56.19
C ASP A 937 -13.86 -27.87 -56.17
N GLY A 938 -13.69 -26.61 -55.75
CA GLY A 938 -14.70 -25.57 -55.71
C GLY A 938 -15.61 -25.63 -54.48
N ALA A 939 -15.43 -26.60 -53.57
CA ALA A 939 -16.07 -26.61 -52.27
C ALA A 939 -15.10 -26.11 -51.19
N ALA A 940 -15.59 -25.33 -50.23
CA ALA A 940 -14.77 -24.93 -49.08
C ALA A 940 -14.42 -26.18 -48.25
N ASP A 941 -13.15 -26.34 -47.91
CA ASP A 941 -12.64 -27.37 -47.00
C ASP A 941 -12.45 -26.83 -45.59
N ILE A 942 -12.35 -27.73 -44.60
CA ILE A 942 -11.99 -27.37 -43.23
C ILE A 942 -10.69 -28.06 -42.84
N VAL A 943 -9.74 -27.29 -42.34
CA VAL A 943 -8.53 -27.82 -41.72
C VAL A 943 -8.61 -27.63 -40.21
N GLY A 944 -8.44 -28.73 -39.47
CA GLY A 944 -8.54 -28.75 -38.02
C GLY A 944 -7.29 -29.32 -37.36
N ARG A 945 -6.81 -28.61 -36.33
CA ARG A 945 -5.74 -29.10 -35.44
C ARG A 945 -6.34 -29.99 -34.36
N ASN A 946 -5.90 -31.24 -34.28
CA ASN A 946 -6.20 -32.13 -33.15
C ASN A 946 -4.96 -32.29 -32.25
N PRO A 947 -4.94 -31.68 -31.05
CA PRO A 947 -3.82 -31.83 -30.12
C PRO A 947 -3.64 -33.27 -29.61
N GLY A 948 -4.71 -34.08 -29.64
CA GLY A 948 -4.71 -35.45 -29.11
C GLY A 948 -3.84 -36.41 -29.91
N ASP A 949 -3.72 -36.23 -31.23
CA ASP A 949 -2.85 -37.03 -32.10
C ASP A 949 -1.67 -36.25 -32.68
N GLY A 950 -1.60 -34.94 -32.44
CA GLY A 950 -0.50 -34.09 -32.85
C GLY A 950 -0.43 -33.84 -34.36
N LYS A 951 -1.54 -34.02 -35.07
CA LYS A 951 -1.66 -33.85 -36.52
C LYS A 951 -2.59 -32.70 -36.90
N LEU A 952 -2.46 -32.29 -38.15
CA LEU A 952 -3.37 -31.39 -38.83
C LEU A 952 -4.20 -32.21 -39.82
N HIS A 953 -5.52 -32.09 -39.76
CA HIS A 953 -6.45 -32.87 -40.58
C HIS A 953 -7.20 -31.96 -41.55
N LEU A 954 -7.25 -32.34 -42.82
CA LEU A 954 -8.10 -31.72 -43.84
C LEU A 954 -9.39 -32.54 -43.95
N TYR A 955 -10.52 -31.87 -43.79
CA TYR A 955 -11.87 -32.38 -44.01
C TYR A 955 -12.37 -31.80 -45.34
N PRO A 956 -12.36 -32.60 -46.42
CA PRO A 956 -12.78 -32.11 -47.72
C PRO A 956 -14.25 -31.70 -47.72
N GLY A 957 -14.56 -30.53 -48.28
CA GLY A 957 -15.93 -30.09 -48.51
C GLY A 957 -16.61 -30.90 -49.60
N CYS A 958 -17.94 -30.93 -49.56
CA CYS A 958 -18.74 -31.46 -50.65
C CYS A 958 -19.98 -30.60 -50.85
N LEU A 959 -20.11 -30.03 -52.04
CA LEU A 959 -21.28 -29.32 -52.50
C LEU A 959 -21.61 -29.71 -53.95
N ASN A 960 -22.90 -29.76 -54.30
CA ASN A 960 -23.37 -30.00 -55.68
C ASN A 960 -22.90 -31.32 -56.33
N ARG A 961 -22.57 -32.34 -55.51
CA ARG A 961 -22.30 -33.71 -55.97
C ARG A 961 -23.36 -34.70 -55.47
N PRO A 962 -23.56 -35.86 -56.14
CA PRO A 962 -24.56 -36.85 -55.74
C PRO A 962 -24.50 -37.27 -54.26
N GLU A 963 -23.30 -37.42 -53.71
CA GLU A 963 -23.03 -37.80 -52.32
C GLU A 963 -23.42 -36.72 -51.27
N CYS A 964 -23.52 -35.46 -51.70
CA CYS A 964 -23.92 -34.30 -50.90
C CYS A 964 -25.14 -33.56 -51.50
N ALA A 965 -26.00 -34.28 -52.21
CA ALA A 965 -27.20 -33.71 -52.84
C ALA A 965 -28.22 -33.10 -51.85
N SER A 966 -28.08 -33.38 -50.55
CA SER A 966 -28.94 -32.85 -49.48
C SER A 966 -28.37 -31.61 -48.78
N GLY A 967 -27.33 -30.97 -49.32
CA GLY A 967 -26.63 -29.83 -48.72
C GLY A 967 -25.17 -30.12 -48.41
N TYR A 968 -24.44 -29.08 -47.97
CA TYR A 968 -23.01 -29.16 -47.65
C TYR A 968 -22.69 -30.25 -46.62
N LYS A 969 -21.63 -31.03 -46.88
CA LYS A 969 -21.13 -32.08 -45.98
C LYS A 969 -19.61 -32.14 -45.99
N LEU A 970 -19.03 -32.64 -44.90
CA LEU A 970 -17.62 -32.98 -44.83
C LEU A 970 -17.37 -34.43 -45.25
N GLY A 971 -16.32 -34.63 -46.04
CA GLY A 971 -15.76 -35.92 -46.39
C GLY A 971 -14.93 -36.55 -45.26
N SER A 972 -14.38 -37.73 -45.52
CA SER A 972 -13.47 -38.40 -44.57
C SER A 972 -12.17 -37.58 -44.43
N PRO A 973 -11.69 -37.33 -43.19
CA PRO A 973 -10.49 -36.53 -43.00
C PRO A 973 -9.24 -37.21 -43.55
N THR A 974 -8.33 -36.39 -44.06
CA THR A 974 -6.98 -36.79 -44.48
C THR A 974 -5.93 -36.07 -43.65
N VAL A 975 -4.76 -36.69 -43.45
CA VAL A 975 -3.66 -36.03 -42.74
C VAL A 975 -3.05 -34.97 -43.66
N TYR A 976 -3.19 -33.72 -43.27
CA TYR A 976 -2.62 -32.55 -43.96
C TYR A 976 -1.26 -32.15 -43.38
N GLY A 977 -0.99 -32.50 -42.13
CA GLY A 977 0.29 -32.24 -41.46
C GLY A 977 0.65 -33.34 -40.47
N THR A 978 1.86 -33.87 -40.59
CA THR A 978 2.26 -35.15 -39.97
C THR A 978 2.92 -35.02 -38.58
N GLY A 979 3.34 -33.83 -38.14
CA GLY A 979 3.94 -33.63 -36.81
C GLY A 979 4.19 -32.18 -36.40
N GLY A 980 4.38 -31.95 -35.10
CA GLY A 980 4.63 -30.62 -34.51
C GLY A 980 3.37 -29.80 -34.19
N TRP A 981 2.17 -30.36 -34.38
CA TRP A 981 0.90 -29.66 -34.18
C TRP A 981 0.38 -29.69 -32.74
N THR A 982 0.94 -30.53 -31.85
CA THR A 982 0.64 -30.47 -30.41
C THR A 982 1.00 -29.10 -29.82
N GLN A 983 1.99 -28.43 -30.40
CA GLN A 983 2.57 -27.21 -29.88
C GLN A 983 2.16 -25.95 -30.64
N ARG A 984 1.57 -25.98 -31.83
CA ARG A 984 1.21 -24.76 -32.59
C ARG A 984 -0.07 -24.10 -32.07
N PRO A 985 -0.02 -22.93 -31.41
CA PRO A 985 -1.15 -22.45 -30.62
C PRO A 985 -2.25 -21.78 -31.43
N TYR A 986 -1.97 -21.19 -32.60
CA TYR A 986 -2.94 -20.44 -33.42
C TYR A 986 -2.84 -20.76 -34.92
N LEU A 987 -3.96 -20.69 -35.63
CA LEU A 987 -4.12 -21.04 -37.05
C LEU A 987 -5.24 -20.19 -37.68
N THR A 988 -5.01 -19.61 -38.86
CA THR A 988 -6.07 -19.05 -39.74
C THR A 988 -5.78 -19.33 -41.21
N SER A 989 -6.78 -19.19 -42.09
CA SER A 989 -6.56 -19.04 -43.52
C SER A 989 -6.64 -17.54 -43.85
N PRO A 990 -5.68 -16.96 -44.59
CA PRO A 990 -5.85 -15.65 -45.23
C PRO A 990 -6.48 -15.75 -46.63
N GLY A 991 -6.76 -16.95 -47.15
CA GLY A 991 -7.09 -17.10 -48.57
C GLY A 991 -5.85 -17.48 -49.36
N ASN A 992 -5.97 -17.55 -50.68
CA ASN A 992 -4.78 -17.61 -51.54
C ASN A 992 -4.04 -16.26 -51.53
N ILE A 993 -2.79 -16.21 -51.07
CA ILE A 993 -1.98 -14.99 -51.01
C ILE A 993 -0.82 -14.99 -52.01
N GLN A 994 -0.73 -16.00 -52.86
CA GLN A 994 0.32 -16.17 -53.86
C GLN A 994 -0.09 -15.55 -55.20
N GLY A 995 0.17 -14.26 -55.41
CA GLY A 995 -0.26 -13.60 -56.64
C GLY A 995 0.09 -12.12 -56.73
N THR A 996 -0.59 -11.43 -57.64
CA THR A 996 -0.43 -9.98 -57.83
C THR A 996 -1.79 -9.31 -57.88
N VAL A 997 -1.86 -8.08 -57.37
CA VAL A 997 -3.06 -7.25 -57.44
C VAL A 997 -3.00 -6.35 -58.69
N LYS A 998 -4.06 -6.35 -59.50
CA LYS A 998 -4.17 -5.52 -60.70
C LYS A 998 -5.45 -4.68 -60.66
N SER A 999 -5.37 -3.40 -61.00
CA SER A 999 -6.56 -2.60 -61.28
C SER A 999 -7.21 -3.07 -62.58
N THR A 1000 -8.52 -3.34 -62.53
CA THR A 1000 -9.35 -3.83 -63.62
C THR A 1000 -10.74 -3.20 -63.54
N SER A 1001 -11.62 -3.52 -64.50
CA SER A 1001 -13.01 -3.07 -64.48
C SER A 1001 -13.97 -4.09 -65.08
N VAL A 1002 -15.16 -4.22 -64.51
CA VAL A 1002 -16.25 -5.06 -65.04
C VAL A 1002 -17.42 -4.19 -65.43
N THR A 1003 -18.01 -4.48 -66.58
CA THR A 1003 -19.25 -3.84 -67.02
C THR A 1003 -20.40 -4.81 -66.79
N VAL A 1004 -21.36 -4.45 -65.95
CA VAL A 1004 -22.57 -5.23 -65.70
C VAL A 1004 -23.80 -4.46 -66.16
N ASN A 1005 -24.82 -5.21 -66.57
CA ASN A 1005 -26.13 -4.66 -66.85
C ASN A 1005 -26.93 -4.71 -65.55
N ASP A 1006 -27.04 -3.56 -64.89
CA ASP A 1006 -27.72 -3.36 -63.62
C ASP A 1006 -29.06 -2.67 -63.89
N GLU A 1007 -30.15 -3.40 -63.69
CA GLU A 1007 -31.53 -2.93 -63.94
C GLU A 1007 -31.78 -2.32 -65.35
N GLY A 1008 -31.10 -2.84 -66.37
CA GLY A 1008 -31.23 -2.35 -67.74
C GLY A 1008 -30.28 -1.19 -68.08
N GLN A 1009 -29.42 -0.75 -67.15
CA GLN A 1009 -28.36 0.20 -67.39
C GLN A 1009 -26.99 -0.48 -67.41
N THR A 1010 -26.18 -0.16 -68.42
CA THR A 1010 -24.79 -0.61 -68.50
C THR A 1010 -23.93 0.23 -67.56
N LYS A 1011 -23.44 -0.36 -66.46
CA LYS A 1011 -22.58 0.29 -65.47
C LYS A 1011 -21.20 -0.37 -65.46
N THR A 1012 -20.14 0.43 -65.37
CA THR A 1012 -18.75 -0.06 -65.30
C THR A 1012 -18.19 0.18 -63.90
N TYR A 1013 -17.60 -0.84 -63.31
CA TYR A 1013 -17.08 -0.86 -61.94
C TYR A 1013 -15.58 -1.08 -62.01
N ALA A 1014 -14.78 -0.14 -61.49
CA ALA A 1014 -13.35 -0.33 -61.30
C ALA A 1014 -13.09 -1.08 -59.99
N PHE A 1015 -12.17 -2.03 -60.02
CA PHE A 1015 -11.81 -2.84 -58.86
C PHE A 1015 -10.38 -3.36 -58.96
N LYS A 1016 -9.78 -3.72 -57.84
CA LYS A 1016 -8.52 -4.46 -57.83
C LYS A 1016 -8.79 -5.96 -57.83
N GLN A 1017 -8.21 -6.66 -58.78
CA GLN A 1017 -8.32 -8.10 -58.86
C GLN A 1017 -7.03 -8.72 -58.37
N PHE A 1018 -7.13 -9.57 -57.35
CA PHE A 1018 -6.08 -10.51 -57.06
C PHE A 1018 -6.02 -11.55 -58.17
N VAL A 1019 -4.85 -11.68 -58.79
CA VAL A 1019 -4.57 -12.68 -59.82
C VAL A 1019 -3.61 -13.70 -59.21
N PRO A 1020 -4.07 -14.93 -58.93
CA PRO A 1020 -3.23 -16.01 -58.44
C PRO A 1020 -2.05 -16.28 -59.36
N THR A 1021 -0.94 -16.72 -58.78
CA THR A 1021 0.19 -17.26 -59.52
C THR A 1021 -0.23 -18.59 -60.15
N PRO A 1022 -0.03 -18.79 -61.48
CA PRO A 1022 -0.40 -20.04 -62.12
C PRO A 1022 0.25 -21.26 -61.45
N GLY A 1023 -0.55 -22.27 -61.08
CA GLY A 1023 -0.15 -23.47 -60.34
C GLY A 1023 -0.19 -23.34 -58.80
N GLU A 1024 -0.48 -22.14 -58.28
CA GLU A 1024 -0.62 -21.82 -56.85
C GLU A 1024 -2.00 -21.23 -56.58
N GLU A 1025 -3.05 -21.77 -57.19
CA GLU A 1025 -4.42 -21.24 -57.10
C GLU A 1025 -5.15 -21.60 -55.79
N TYR A 1026 -4.64 -22.57 -55.04
CA TYR A 1026 -5.23 -23.09 -53.81
C TYR A 1026 -5.16 -22.10 -52.63
N GLY A 1027 -6.08 -22.25 -51.68
CA GLY A 1027 -6.08 -21.46 -50.44
C GLY A 1027 -4.87 -21.69 -49.53
N ASP A 1028 -4.33 -20.67 -48.89
CA ASP A 1028 -3.19 -20.80 -47.98
C ASP A 1028 -3.65 -20.74 -46.50
N PHE A 1029 -2.77 -21.09 -45.56
CA PHE A 1029 -3.00 -20.84 -44.12
C PHE A 1029 -1.75 -20.49 -43.33
N TRP A 1030 -1.95 -19.75 -42.24
CA TRP A 1030 -0.92 -19.25 -41.34
C TRP A 1030 -1.03 -19.87 -39.96
N ALA A 1031 0.10 -20.23 -39.36
CA ALA A 1031 0.16 -20.76 -38.01
C ALA A 1031 1.37 -20.25 -37.23
N THR A 1032 1.19 -20.02 -35.93
CA THR A 1032 2.29 -19.68 -35.03
C THR A 1032 2.95 -20.92 -34.43
N THR A 1033 4.19 -20.77 -34.01
CA THR A 1033 4.93 -21.78 -33.21
C THR A 1033 5.20 -21.24 -31.81
N PRO A 1034 5.22 -22.07 -30.75
CA PRO A 1034 5.62 -21.60 -29.43
C PRO A 1034 7.03 -21.03 -29.41
N ALA A 1035 7.25 -20.20 -28.40
CA ALA A 1035 8.58 -19.83 -27.93
C ALA A 1035 9.25 -21.06 -27.29
N ASP A 1036 10.03 -21.81 -28.08
CA ASP A 1036 10.80 -22.95 -27.60
C ASP A 1036 12.28 -22.81 -28.02
N PRO A 1037 13.20 -22.58 -27.07
CA PRO A 1037 14.64 -22.46 -27.36
C PRO A 1037 15.31 -23.80 -27.71
N ASN A 1038 14.62 -24.93 -27.59
CA ASN A 1038 15.19 -26.27 -27.78
C ASN A 1038 14.61 -27.03 -28.99
N THR A 1039 13.51 -26.56 -29.58
CA THR A 1039 12.85 -27.24 -30.69
C THR A 1039 13.13 -26.52 -32.01
N ALA A 1040 13.81 -27.22 -32.93
CA ALA A 1040 14.02 -26.74 -34.29
C ALA A 1040 12.77 -27.00 -35.14
N VAL A 1041 12.24 -25.95 -35.78
CA VAL A 1041 11.08 -26.04 -36.67
C VAL A 1041 11.57 -26.14 -38.12
N PRO A 1042 11.21 -27.21 -38.86
CA PRO A 1042 11.54 -27.33 -40.27
C PRO A 1042 10.64 -26.43 -41.13
N TYR A 1043 11.24 -25.78 -42.13
CA TYR A 1043 10.55 -24.92 -43.10
C TYR A 1043 11.34 -24.81 -44.42
N MET A 1044 10.69 -24.35 -45.48
CA MET A 1044 11.33 -23.95 -46.75
C MET A 1044 11.69 -22.47 -46.67
N ASN A 1045 12.97 -22.13 -46.91
CA ASN A 1045 13.36 -20.73 -47.05
C ASN A 1045 12.93 -20.13 -48.39
N GLU A 1046 13.15 -18.84 -48.59
CA GLU A 1046 12.81 -18.10 -49.82
C GLU A 1046 13.40 -18.72 -51.10
N SER A 1047 14.54 -19.43 -51.00
CA SER A 1047 15.18 -20.12 -52.12
C SER A 1047 14.62 -21.52 -52.41
N GLY A 1048 13.57 -21.94 -51.70
CA GLY A 1048 12.98 -23.27 -51.82
C GLY A 1048 13.88 -24.39 -51.26
N ILE A 1049 14.76 -24.06 -50.30
CA ILE A 1049 15.61 -25.03 -49.63
C ILE A 1049 15.02 -25.38 -48.27
N MET A 1050 14.90 -26.68 -47.99
CA MET A 1050 14.56 -27.21 -46.67
C MET A 1050 15.62 -26.79 -45.65
N THR A 1051 15.19 -26.07 -44.62
CA THR A 1051 16.02 -25.61 -43.52
C THR A 1051 15.28 -25.82 -42.19
N SER A 1052 15.96 -25.64 -41.07
CA SER A 1052 15.33 -25.60 -39.76
C SER A 1052 15.88 -24.46 -38.91
N ARG A 1053 15.07 -23.93 -38.00
CA ARG A 1053 15.45 -22.85 -37.09
C ARG A 1053 14.80 -23.07 -35.72
N VAL A 1054 15.53 -22.73 -34.67
CA VAL A 1054 14.97 -22.62 -33.32
C VAL A 1054 14.25 -21.28 -33.20
N CYS A 1055 13.00 -21.31 -32.74
CA CYS A 1055 12.15 -20.13 -32.59
C CYS A 1055 11.97 -19.78 -31.11
N PRO A 1056 13.00 -19.21 -30.44
CA PRO A 1056 12.96 -18.98 -28.99
C PRO A 1056 11.90 -17.97 -28.57
N THR A 1057 11.40 -17.15 -29.50
CA THR A 1057 10.34 -16.16 -29.29
C THR A 1057 9.02 -16.55 -29.96
N GLY A 1058 8.97 -17.71 -30.62
CA GLY A 1058 7.91 -18.09 -31.56
C GLY A 1058 8.17 -17.56 -32.96
N CYS A 1059 7.58 -18.19 -33.96
CA CYS A 1059 7.68 -17.81 -35.39
C CYS A 1059 6.28 -17.84 -36.02
N LEU A 1060 6.08 -17.09 -37.10
CA LEU A 1060 4.92 -17.16 -37.97
C LEU A 1060 5.27 -17.97 -39.23
N LEU A 1061 4.48 -19.00 -39.53
CA LEU A 1061 4.69 -19.89 -40.67
C LEU A 1061 3.49 -19.88 -41.61
N THR A 1062 3.76 -19.84 -42.92
CA THR A 1062 2.76 -20.00 -43.98
C THR A 1062 2.80 -21.39 -44.59
N TYR A 1063 1.64 -21.96 -44.83
CA TYR A 1063 1.44 -23.24 -45.47
C TYR A 1063 0.70 -23.03 -46.79
N PRO A 1064 1.39 -23.26 -47.93
CA PRO A 1064 0.74 -23.18 -49.23
C PRO A 1064 -0.34 -24.27 -49.41
N GLY A 1065 -1.51 -23.93 -49.95
CA GLY A 1065 -2.58 -24.90 -50.26
C GLY A 1065 -2.26 -25.88 -51.37
N GLY A 1066 -3.02 -26.97 -51.54
CA GLY A 1066 -2.93 -27.86 -52.70
C GLY A 1066 -3.19 -29.35 -52.45
N PRO A 1067 -3.27 -30.17 -53.52
CA PRO A 1067 -3.79 -31.55 -53.50
C PRO A 1067 -2.85 -32.59 -52.86
N THR A 1068 -1.66 -32.18 -52.43
CA THR A 1068 -0.64 -33.08 -51.84
C THR A 1068 -0.46 -32.77 -50.35
N SER A 1069 -0.49 -33.80 -49.51
CA SER A 1069 -0.36 -33.74 -48.04
C SER A 1069 0.99 -33.24 -47.49
N ASP A 1070 1.97 -32.94 -48.34
CA ASP A 1070 3.37 -32.75 -47.96
C ASP A 1070 3.93 -31.35 -48.27
N ARG A 1071 3.11 -30.31 -48.32
CA ARG A 1071 3.61 -28.94 -48.53
C ARG A 1071 4.31 -28.44 -47.27
N THR A 1072 5.62 -28.20 -47.38
CA THR A 1072 6.44 -27.72 -46.27
C THR A 1072 6.13 -26.23 -46.01
N PRO A 1073 5.95 -25.80 -44.75
CA PRO A 1073 5.71 -24.39 -44.45
C PRO A 1073 6.87 -23.49 -44.88
N ARG A 1074 6.57 -22.25 -45.26
CA ARG A 1074 7.53 -21.15 -45.40
C ARG A 1074 7.55 -20.31 -44.12
N LEU A 1075 8.72 -19.76 -43.79
CA LEU A 1075 8.85 -18.83 -42.67
C LEU A 1075 8.42 -17.44 -43.11
N SER A 1076 7.41 -16.90 -42.44
CA SER A 1076 6.87 -15.56 -42.74
C SER A 1076 7.27 -14.53 -41.70
N GLY A 1077 7.55 -14.92 -40.46
CA GLY A 1077 8.02 -13.97 -39.44
C GLY A 1077 8.85 -14.62 -38.35
N THR A 1078 9.90 -13.93 -37.90
CA THR A 1078 10.79 -14.38 -36.81
C THR A 1078 10.57 -13.64 -35.48
N GLY A 1079 9.65 -12.68 -35.45
CA GLY A 1079 9.30 -11.91 -34.24
C GLY A 1079 8.62 -12.76 -33.16
N SER A 1080 8.28 -12.16 -32.01
CA SER A 1080 7.71 -12.89 -30.87
C SER A 1080 6.24 -13.29 -31.03
N TRP A 1081 5.88 -13.87 -32.17
CA TRP A 1081 4.50 -14.04 -32.64
C TRP A 1081 3.63 -14.88 -31.69
N ALA A 1082 4.17 -15.87 -30.99
CA ALA A 1082 3.40 -16.66 -30.03
C ALA A 1082 3.15 -15.95 -28.69
N THR A 1083 3.98 -14.97 -28.35
CA THR A 1083 3.75 -14.13 -27.15
C THR A 1083 3.07 -12.82 -27.50
N LEU A 1084 3.11 -12.38 -28.76
CA LEU A 1084 2.45 -11.15 -29.21
C LEU A 1084 1.01 -11.39 -29.67
N ILE A 1085 0.67 -12.62 -30.04
CA ILE A 1085 -0.65 -12.96 -30.57
C ILE A 1085 -1.25 -14.11 -29.79
N THR A 1086 -2.46 -13.90 -29.29
CA THR A 1086 -3.27 -14.86 -28.55
C THR A 1086 -4.48 -15.40 -29.33
N GLY A 1087 -4.60 -15.04 -30.61
CA GLY A 1087 -5.61 -15.57 -31.54
C GLY A 1087 -5.38 -14.99 -32.93
N ILE A 1088 -5.39 -15.81 -33.98
CA ILE A 1088 -5.26 -15.41 -35.38
C ILE A 1088 -6.56 -15.79 -36.07
N PHE A 1089 -7.22 -14.84 -36.73
CA PHE A 1089 -8.39 -15.09 -37.56
C PHE A 1089 -8.32 -14.29 -38.84
#